data_AF-F9WNN0-F1
#
_entry.id   AF-F9WNN0-F1
#
_cell.length_a   1.000
_cell.length_b   1.000
_cell.length_c   1.000
_cell.angle_alpha   90.00
_cell.angle_beta   90.00
_cell.angle_gamma   90.00
#
_symmetry.space_group_name_H-M   'P 1'
#
loop_
_entity.id
_entity.type
_entity.pdbx_description
1 polymer ?
#
loop_
_entity_poly.entity_id
_entity_poly.type
_entity_poly.pdbx_seq_one_letter_code
_entity_poly.pdbx_strand_id
1 'polypeptide(L)'
;MSDTLRLMLATALVFLVLPTSLKYVGASAVNCKDIKIIDLSGDDKCFAKDILLGWLNVTDKCRVRALEVLQNVTELRKRAKEVETKAKEAIGEYKELLSAVKADAAGHIASNIRKAIGEAENAIALVNHSYVNASAAEKSANNSLESGVFDSFYYIITASQVISGYACTVDVNYTGTKEMLEKIQTPSKCNTTKKYDVFAKLSNYTNKLDEMENLTEWKNEMVKLVYKTHEEVKSSVHSEKLWTISKDNEKVRTVMEAIESSTDKLVVAIKLFKATRVSVDEASEAVNSTVNNMETVNKTVLSSLKGNGTLLCQLVGQHSEASAQLNEANGRLANIEVKADSAAKAAKKALADVSATELLVKYVNGNISLLWRAGYLSVSRQLTKLDVTSETMRNISDANAAALMAVKSLGNARLNASTALGKIQHETGSLESIKSQLLKHLNETGINISSLTTEACDKSLSELLNGSLAVAFGRAVVLNSSGVVKAQEALNKLKAEAALVNATLIDINGSLQEAERAVKDVDRLKEAVMSTVNSSIVEAANGAMKDLCETVEELHKLRLGSTSLDEEAGGILGNVSVLARLSNATRDKMSEAIRTIPNVAEYFGVANRELAVFARAAKKIEKLRNEVRSDVASFLEEEMKRESHINTTRTEFMKKLFTNEGSSSTEGNSPTLVDSVCNPGLSVNVPNVKAVDAFSMLWNLTDISALKTVADNIKLKVARMHDSLKKASAISGSAEAAVKEAIETALQENERQRCTPLYTQLFNAVRRFL
;
A
#
# COMPACT_ATOMS: atom_id res chain seq x y z
N MET A 1 -6.33 8.97 73.33
CA MET A 1 -6.08 10.29 73.93
C MET A 1 -6.26 11.30 72.80
N SER A 2 -7.48 11.69 72.43
CA SER A 2 -8.34 12.56 73.22
C SER A 2 -9.73 12.73 72.52
N ASP A 3 -10.53 11.65 72.50
CA ASP A 3 -11.94 11.72 72.05
C ASP A 3 -12.89 12.22 73.15
N THR A 4 -12.38 12.40 74.38
CA THR A 4 -13.06 13.10 75.48
C THR A 4 -12.96 14.62 75.40
N LEU A 5 -12.13 15.20 74.53
CA LEU A 5 -12.01 16.65 74.37
C LEU A 5 -12.90 17.21 73.24
N ARG A 6 -13.30 16.37 72.26
CA ARG A 6 -14.26 16.77 71.22
C ARG A 6 -15.72 16.66 71.68
N LEU A 7 -16.02 15.77 72.63
CA LEU A 7 -17.36 15.66 73.21
C LEU A 7 -17.64 16.73 74.29
N MET A 8 -16.61 17.30 74.93
CA MET A 8 -16.73 18.46 75.84
C MET A 8 -16.81 19.81 75.12
N LEU A 9 -16.34 19.93 73.87
CA LEU A 9 -16.46 21.16 73.07
C LEU A 9 -17.81 21.27 72.34
N ALA A 10 -18.45 20.14 72.02
CA ALA A 10 -19.79 20.11 71.42
C ALA A 10 -20.93 20.34 72.44
N THR A 11 -20.68 20.16 73.74
CA THR A 11 -21.63 20.50 74.82
C THR A 11 -21.40 21.90 75.41
N ALA A 12 -20.29 22.56 75.06
CA ALA A 12 -19.99 23.94 75.49
C ALA A 12 -20.40 25.03 74.46
N LEU A 13 -20.71 24.66 73.21
CA LEU A 13 -21.10 25.61 72.14
C LEU A 13 -22.61 25.69 71.87
N VAL A 14 -23.40 24.81 72.48
CA VAL A 14 -24.89 24.86 72.45
C VAL A 14 -25.45 25.79 73.55
N PHE A 15 -24.60 26.33 74.43
CA PHE A 15 -24.99 27.23 75.52
C PHE A 15 -24.59 28.71 75.34
N LEU A 16 -24.06 29.13 74.18
CA LEU A 16 -23.50 30.49 73.99
C LEU A 16 -24.02 31.28 72.77
N VAL A 17 -25.15 30.89 72.19
CA VAL A 17 -25.97 31.77 71.31
C VAL A 17 -27.40 31.83 71.88
N LEU A 18 -27.48 32.17 73.17
CA LEU A 18 -28.65 32.84 73.71
C LEU A 18 -28.49 34.34 73.42
N PRO A 19 -29.53 35.07 73.00
CA PRO A 19 -29.57 36.50 73.20
C PRO A 19 -29.77 36.78 74.71
N THR A 20 -28.75 36.49 75.54
CA THR A 20 -28.64 36.97 76.93
C THR A 20 -28.16 38.42 76.98
N SER A 21 -28.76 39.26 76.13
CA SER A 21 -28.74 40.71 76.28
C SER A 21 -30.11 41.34 76.06
N LEU A 22 -31.19 40.59 76.36
CA LEU A 22 -32.28 41.20 77.12
C LEU A 22 -31.74 41.47 78.53
N LYS A 23 -30.98 42.56 78.67
CA LYS A 23 -30.83 43.17 79.99
C LYS A 23 -32.25 43.51 80.42
N TYR A 24 -32.72 42.77 81.42
CA TYR A 24 -33.78 43.16 82.32
C TYR A 24 -33.72 44.68 82.51
N VAL A 25 -34.60 45.40 81.81
CA VAL A 25 -35.01 46.72 82.26
C VAL A 25 -35.71 46.43 83.58
N GLY A 26 -35.05 46.77 84.68
CA GLY A 26 -35.53 46.49 86.02
C GLY A 26 -36.98 46.95 86.13
N ALA A 27 -37.88 45.97 86.32
CA ALA A 27 -39.28 46.20 86.59
C ALA A 27 -39.37 47.03 87.88
N SER A 28 -39.49 48.34 87.70
CA SER A 28 -39.65 49.28 88.78
C SER A 28 -41.15 49.49 88.94
N ALA A 29 -41.75 48.69 89.82
CA ALA A 29 -43.15 48.85 90.20
C ALA A 29 -43.32 50.14 91.00
N VAL A 30 -44.13 51.07 90.49
CA VAL A 30 -44.58 52.25 91.24
C VAL A 30 -45.93 51.93 91.89
N ASN A 31 -45.99 52.11 93.21
CA ASN A 31 -47.14 51.75 94.08
C ASN A 31 -48.44 52.49 93.71
N CYS A 32 -49.56 51.78 93.75
CA CYS A 32 -50.92 52.32 93.58
C CYS A 32 -51.25 53.31 94.70
N LYS A 33 -51.61 54.55 94.35
CA LYS A 33 -52.26 55.52 95.24
C LYS A 33 -53.54 56.01 94.58
N ASP A 34 -54.58 56.21 95.38
CA ASP A 34 -55.74 56.98 94.96
C ASP A 34 -55.30 58.41 94.65
N ILE A 35 -55.30 58.75 93.35
CA ILE A 35 -55.09 60.11 92.87
C ILE A 35 -56.44 60.82 92.94
N LYS A 36 -56.45 62.05 93.42
CA LYS A 36 -57.63 62.91 93.49
C LYS A 36 -58.31 62.94 92.12
N ILE A 37 -59.51 62.37 92.01
CA ILE A 37 -60.29 62.34 90.76
C ILE A 37 -60.54 63.79 90.36
N ILE A 38 -59.92 64.21 89.25
CA ILE A 38 -60.29 65.47 88.60
C ILE A 38 -61.60 65.19 87.87
N ASP A 39 -62.65 65.93 88.22
CA ASP A 39 -63.93 65.84 87.53
C ASP A 39 -63.80 66.48 86.14
N LEU A 40 -63.34 65.67 85.17
CA LEU A 40 -63.18 66.03 83.78
C LEU A 40 -64.46 65.73 83.01
N SER A 41 -64.90 66.68 82.18
CA SER A 41 -66.04 66.46 81.29
C SER A 41 -65.71 65.38 80.25
N GLY A 42 -66.74 64.76 79.67
CA GLY A 42 -66.55 63.81 78.56
C GLY A 42 -65.77 64.42 77.39
N ASP A 43 -65.96 65.72 77.12
CA ASP A 43 -65.26 66.49 76.08
C ASP A 43 -63.76 66.64 76.41
N ASP A 44 -63.41 66.94 77.67
CA ASP A 44 -62.03 67.04 78.16
C ASP A 44 -61.29 65.69 78.04
N LYS A 45 -61.95 64.59 78.43
CA LYS A 45 -61.39 63.22 78.35
C LYS A 45 -61.15 62.79 76.90
N CYS A 46 -62.03 63.19 75.98
CA CYS A 46 -61.89 62.87 74.56
C CYS A 46 -60.75 63.61 73.89
N PHE A 47 -60.61 64.90 74.17
CA PHE A 47 -59.50 65.69 73.67
C PHE A 47 -58.15 65.16 74.19
N ALA A 48 -58.07 64.86 75.49
CA ALA A 48 -56.88 64.30 76.11
C ALA A 48 -56.47 62.93 75.52
N LYS A 49 -57.44 62.03 75.34
CA LYS A 49 -57.20 60.70 74.75
C LYS A 49 -56.69 60.80 73.32
N ASP A 50 -57.24 61.73 72.53
CA ASP A 50 -56.83 61.98 71.14
C ASP A 50 -55.37 62.42 71.03
N ILE A 51 -54.94 63.38 71.87
CA ILE A 51 -53.54 63.87 71.93
C ILE A 51 -52.59 62.73 72.30
N LEU A 52 -52.91 62.01 73.38
CA LEU A 52 -52.02 60.98 73.91
C LEU A 52 -51.94 59.76 72.99
N LEU A 53 -53.03 59.39 72.30
CA LEU A 53 -52.98 58.40 71.23
C LEU A 53 -52.11 58.86 70.06
N GLY A 54 -52.14 60.16 69.74
CA GLY A 54 -51.29 60.75 68.71
C GLY A 54 -49.81 60.63 69.08
N TRP A 55 -49.45 61.00 70.31
CA TRP A 55 -48.09 60.86 70.83
C TRP A 55 -47.63 59.40 70.86
N LEU A 56 -48.48 58.49 71.33
CA LEU A 56 -48.19 57.06 71.36
C LEU A 56 -47.92 56.51 69.94
N ASN A 57 -48.77 56.86 68.96
CA ASN A 57 -48.64 56.37 67.60
C ASN A 57 -47.35 56.85 66.91
N VAL A 58 -46.97 58.12 67.10
CA VAL A 58 -45.73 58.68 66.54
C VAL A 58 -44.50 57.96 67.13
N THR A 59 -44.44 57.81 68.46
CA THR A 59 -43.33 57.13 69.14
C THR A 59 -43.25 55.65 68.76
N ASP A 60 -44.38 54.96 68.64
CA ASP A 60 -44.41 53.54 68.27
C ASP A 60 -43.98 53.30 66.83
N LYS A 61 -44.28 54.22 65.90
CA LYS A 61 -43.91 54.05 64.49
C LYS A 61 -42.40 53.99 64.28
N CYS A 62 -41.63 54.86 64.94
CA CYS A 62 -40.16 54.81 64.92
C CYS A 62 -39.63 53.47 65.45
N ARG A 63 -40.26 52.95 66.51
CA ARG A 63 -39.92 51.64 67.09
C ARG A 63 -40.18 50.50 66.11
N VAL A 64 -41.34 50.46 65.46
CA VAL A 64 -41.68 49.43 64.46
C VAL A 64 -40.69 49.44 63.29
N ARG A 65 -40.36 50.62 62.76
CA ARG A 65 -39.40 50.72 61.64
C ARG A 65 -37.99 50.27 62.05
N ALA A 66 -37.57 50.52 63.28
CA ALA A 66 -36.30 49.99 63.81
C ALA A 66 -36.31 48.45 63.89
N LEU A 67 -37.43 47.83 64.30
CA LEU A 67 -37.58 46.37 64.29
C LEU A 67 -37.50 45.77 62.87
N GLU A 68 -38.07 46.43 61.87
CA GLU A 68 -37.95 46.00 60.47
C GLU A 68 -36.51 46.04 59.97
N VAL A 69 -35.73 47.08 60.36
CA VAL A 69 -34.29 47.15 60.05
C VAL A 69 -33.55 45.97 60.68
N LEU A 70 -33.85 45.61 61.94
CA LEU A 70 -33.23 44.46 62.62
C LEU A 70 -33.51 43.13 61.89
N GLN A 71 -34.77 42.93 61.47
CA GLN A 71 -35.15 41.74 60.70
C GLN A 71 -34.41 41.67 59.36
N ASN A 72 -34.38 42.78 58.61
CA ASN A 72 -33.74 42.82 57.30
C ASN A 72 -32.20 42.69 57.38
N VAL A 73 -31.57 43.26 58.41
CA VAL A 73 -30.12 43.09 58.67
C VAL A 73 -29.80 41.62 58.96
N THR A 74 -30.67 40.91 59.67
CA THR A 74 -30.49 39.48 59.97
C THR A 74 -30.50 38.64 58.70
N GLU A 75 -31.45 38.89 57.79
CA GLU A 75 -31.51 38.19 56.51
C GLU A 75 -30.29 38.50 55.62
N LEU A 76 -29.84 39.77 55.59
CA LEU A 76 -28.62 40.14 54.86
C LEU A 76 -27.38 39.43 55.41
N ARG A 77 -27.26 39.24 56.73
CA ARG A 77 -26.15 38.46 57.30
C ARG A 77 -26.14 37.00 56.83
N LYS A 78 -27.33 36.40 56.70
CA LYS A 78 -27.46 35.04 56.16
C LYS A 78 -26.99 34.98 54.71
N ARG A 79 -27.47 35.88 53.85
CA ARG A 79 -27.01 36.00 52.45
C ARG A 79 -25.50 36.25 52.34
N ALA A 80 -24.97 37.15 53.17
CA ALA A 80 -23.54 37.43 53.24
C ALA A 80 -22.74 36.16 53.58
N LYS A 81 -23.26 35.32 54.49
CA LYS A 81 -22.63 34.05 54.87
C LYS A 81 -22.62 33.04 53.73
N GLU A 82 -23.70 32.95 52.96
CA GLU A 82 -23.77 32.10 51.78
C GLU A 82 -22.74 32.52 50.72
N VAL A 83 -22.59 33.83 50.48
CA VAL A 83 -21.57 34.39 49.57
C VAL A 83 -20.15 34.08 50.07
N GLU A 84 -19.89 34.25 51.37
CA GLU A 84 -18.59 33.93 51.98
C GLU A 84 -18.21 32.46 51.77
N THR A 85 -19.14 31.54 52.03
CA THR A 85 -18.92 30.09 51.87
C THR A 85 -18.62 29.76 50.41
N LYS A 86 -19.43 30.25 49.48
CA LYS A 86 -19.23 30.02 48.04
C LYS A 86 -17.90 30.57 47.54
N ALA A 87 -17.48 31.74 48.01
CA ALA A 87 -16.19 32.32 47.68
C ALA A 87 -15.02 31.47 48.21
N LYS A 88 -15.11 30.95 49.44
CA LYS A 88 -14.08 30.08 50.02
C LYS A 88 -13.96 28.73 49.29
N GLU A 89 -15.08 28.12 48.93
CA GLU A 89 -15.11 26.90 48.12
C GLU A 89 -14.44 27.13 46.76
N ALA A 90 -14.81 28.21 46.06
CA ALA A 90 -14.21 28.59 44.79
C ALA A 90 -12.68 28.81 44.90
N ILE A 91 -12.21 29.51 45.94
CA ILE A 91 -10.77 29.69 46.19
C ILE A 91 -10.06 28.35 46.38
N GLY A 92 -10.68 27.41 47.11
CA GLY A 92 -10.14 26.06 47.30
C GLY A 92 -9.94 25.33 45.97
N GLU A 93 -11.00 25.24 45.17
CA GLU A 93 -10.96 24.60 43.84
C GLU A 93 -9.93 25.26 42.91
N TYR A 94 -9.89 26.60 42.87
CA TYR A 94 -8.96 27.32 42.00
C TYR A 94 -7.51 27.15 42.43
N LYS A 95 -7.23 27.00 43.74
CA LYS A 95 -5.88 26.69 44.22
C LYS A 95 -5.46 25.28 43.82
N GLU A 96 -6.36 24.31 43.85
CA GLU A 96 -6.09 22.96 43.34
C GLU A 96 -5.77 22.99 41.83
N LEU A 97 -6.59 23.69 41.03
CA LEU A 97 -6.33 23.87 39.59
C LEU A 97 -4.99 24.58 39.34
N LEU A 98 -4.68 25.64 40.10
CA LEU A 98 -3.43 26.38 39.97
C LEU A 98 -2.21 25.50 40.29
N SER A 99 -2.32 24.62 41.28
CA SER A 99 -1.25 23.70 41.67
C SER A 99 -0.95 22.64 40.60
N ALA A 100 -1.98 22.26 39.82
CA ALA A 100 -1.84 21.31 38.73
C ALA A 100 -1.22 21.93 37.46
N VAL A 101 -1.30 23.26 37.31
CA VAL A 101 -0.66 23.99 36.21
C VAL A 101 0.78 24.34 36.60
N LYS A 102 1.77 23.68 35.98
CA LYS A 102 3.18 24.07 36.15
C LYS A 102 3.41 25.50 35.64
N ALA A 103 4.12 26.31 36.42
CA ALA A 103 4.24 27.77 36.24
C ALA A 103 4.68 28.23 34.84
N ASP A 104 5.43 27.40 34.11
CA ASP A 104 6.06 27.78 32.84
C ASP A 104 5.24 27.42 31.58
N ALA A 105 4.21 26.56 31.68
CA ALA A 105 3.56 25.97 30.51
C ALA A 105 2.39 26.77 29.92
N ALA A 106 1.71 27.62 30.71
CA ALA A 106 0.64 28.47 30.21
C ALA A 106 0.41 29.71 31.09
N GLY A 107 1.24 30.73 30.89
CA GLY A 107 1.15 31.99 31.63
C GLY A 107 -0.25 32.61 31.64
N HIS A 108 -1.00 32.52 30.54
CA HIS A 108 -2.37 33.07 30.46
C HIS A 108 -3.40 32.32 31.31
N ILE A 109 -3.37 30.98 31.32
CA ILE A 109 -4.30 30.15 32.11
C ILE A 109 -4.00 30.31 33.60
N ALA A 110 -2.73 30.22 33.98
CA ALA A 110 -2.31 30.44 35.36
C ALA A 110 -2.65 31.87 35.83
N SER A 111 -2.52 32.88 34.96
CA SER A 111 -2.94 34.26 35.25
C SER A 111 -4.44 34.36 35.48
N ASN A 112 -5.26 33.73 34.64
CA ASN A 112 -6.73 33.74 34.78
C ASN A 112 -7.16 33.10 36.11
N ILE A 113 -6.56 31.97 36.50
CA ILE A 113 -6.85 31.31 37.78
C ILE A 113 -6.47 32.21 38.97
N ARG A 114 -5.28 32.84 38.94
CA ARG A 114 -4.86 33.79 39.99
C ARG A 114 -5.80 34.98 40.09
N LYS A 115 -6.25 35.53 38.96
CA LYS A 115 -7.22 36.62 38.92
C LYS A 115 -8.54 36.20 39.57
N ALA A 116 -9.04 35.01 39.25
CA ALA A 116 -10.26 34.46 39.83
C ALA A 116 -10.15 34.27 41.36
N ILE A 117 -9.00 33.79 41.86
CA ILE A 117 -8.73 33.73 43.31
C ILE A 117 -8.80 35.13 43.93
N GLY A 118 -8.14 36.13 43.33
CA GLY A 118 -8.17 37.51 43.83
C GLY A 118 -9.56 38.14 43.82
N GLU A 119 -10.37 37.88 42.79
CA GLU A 119 -11.77 38.33 42.72
C GLU A 119 -12.62 37.72 43.86
N ALA A 120 -12.46 36.42 44.14
CA ALA A 120 -13.14 35.76 45.25
C ALA A 120 -12.65 36.25 46.63
N GLU A 121 -11.36 36.52 46.80
CA GLU A 121 -10.79 37.10 48.02
C GLU A 121 -11.33 38.53 48.27
N ASN A 122 -11.46 39.34 47.21
CA ASN A 122 -12.08 40.67 47.30
C ASN A 122 -13.56 40.59 47.71
N ALA A 123 -14.31 39.62 47.19
CA ALA A 123 -15.70 39.41 47.60
C ALA A 123 -15.83 39.05 49.10
N ILE A 124 -14.90 38.24 49.63
CA ILE A 124 -14.83 37.97 51.07
C ILE A 124 -14.55 39.25 51.86
N ALA A 125 -13.68 40.13 51.37
CA ALA A 125 -13.41 41.41 52.02
C ALA A 125 -14.66 42.31 52.07
N LEU A 126 -15.43 42.38 50.97
CA LEU A 126 -16.71 43.09 50.91
C LEU A 126 -17.74 42.51 51.89
N VAL A 127 -17.84 41.18 51.98
CA VAL A 127 -18.70 40.50 52.96
C VAL A 127 -18.26 40.83 54.39
N ASN A 128 -16.96 40.80 54.70
CA ASN A 128 -16.45 41.14 56.02
C ASN A 128 -16.78 42.59 56.40
N HIS A 129 -16.65 43.53 55.46
CA HIS A 129 -17.07 44.91 55.65
C HIS A 129 -18.59 45.02 55.89
N SER A 130 -19.39 44.23 55.17
CA SER A 130 -20.85 44.18 55.36
C SER A 130 -21.25 43.75 56.78
N TYR A 131 -20.49 42.85 57.42
CA TYR A 131 -20.74 42.42 58.81
C TYR A 131 -20.50 43.54 59.83
N VAL A 132 -19.49 44.38 59.60
CA VAL A 132 -19.23 45.56 60.44
C VAL A 132 -20.41 46.53 60.33
N ASN A 133 -20.84 46.84 59.11
CA ASN A 133 -21.98 47.73 58.87
C ASN A 133 -23.30 47.15 59.42
N ALA A 134 -23.52 45.84 59.27
CA ALA A 134 -24.69 45.15 59.81
C ALA A 134 -24.74 45.27 61.34
N SER A 135 -23.61 45.08 62.01
CA SER A 135 -23.52 45.20 63.47
C SER A 135 -23.74 46.63 63.95
N ALA A 136 -23.22 47.62 63.21
CA ALA A 136 -23.45 49.02 63.51
C ALA A 136 -24.92 49.45 63.23
N ALA A 137 -25.55 48.89 62.18
CA ALA A 137 -26.96 49.09 61.87
C ALA A 137 -27.86 48.51 62.97
N GLU A 138 -27.57 47.28 63.40
CA GLU A 138 -28.26 46.59 64.49
C GLU A 138 -28.15 47.38 65.80
N LYS A 139 -26.93 47.82 66.17
CA LYS A 139 -26.71 48.66 67.34
C LYS A 139 -27.51 49.97 67.25
N SER A 140 -27.53 50.61 66.08
CA SER A 140 -28.26 51.87 65.89
C SER A 140 -29.78 51.65 65.94
N ALA A 141 -30.29 50.57 65.37
CA ALA A 141 -31.69 50.20 65.46
C ALA A 141 -32.10 49.87 66.90
N ASN A 142 -31.30 49.10 67.64
CA ASN A 142 -31.54 48.83 69.06
C ASN A 142 -31.53 50.12 69.90
N ASN A 143 -30.56 51.02 69.67
CA ASN A 143 -30.56 52.33 70.32
C ASN A 143 -31.83 53.14 69.98
N SER A 144 -32.37 53.03 68.77
CA SER A 144 -33.63 53.67 68.39
C SER A 144 -34.82 53.13 69.17
N LEU A 145 -34.79 51.87 69.61
CA LEU A 145 -35.83 51.27 70.45
C LEU A 145 -35.78 51.80 71.89
N GLU A 146 -34.60 52.17 72.37
CA GLU A 146 -34.36 52.60 73.76
C GLU A 146 -34.42 54.13 73.94
N SER A 147 -34.02 54.91 72.93
CA SER A 147 -33.73 56.35 73.03
C SER A 147 -34.96 57.21 73.34
N GLY A 148 -35.28 57.40 74.63
CA GLY A 148 -36.39 58.23 75.11
C GLY A 148 -37.78 57.62 74.89
N VAL A 149 -37.88 56.48 74.19
CA VAL A 149 -39.13 55.76 73.93
C VAL A 149 -39.77 55.29 75.23
N PHE A 150 -38.97 54.75 76.17
CA PHE A 150 -39.43 54.36 77.49
C PHE A 150 -40.01 55.56 78.25
N ASP A 151 -39.29 56.68 78.30
CA ASP A 151 -39.73 57.88 79.01
C ASP A 151 -40.99 58.47 78.36
N SER A 152 -41.07 58.48 77.02
CA SER A 152 -42.27 58.89 76.29
C SER A 152 -43.49 58.04 76.68
N PHE A 153 -43.35 56.71 76.70
CA PHE A 153 -44.40 55.80 77.16
C PHE A 153 -44.76 56.02 78.62
N TYR A 154 -43.77 56.21 79.50
CA TYR A 154 -43.98 56.50 80.91
C TYR A 154 -44.79 57.77 81.12
N TYR A 155 -44.43 58.89 80.48
CA TYR A 155 -45.16 60.15 80.62
C TYR A 155 -46.56 60.09 80.00
N ILE A 156 -46.76 59.31 78.92
CA ILE A 156 -48.10 59.05 78.37
C ILE A 156 -48.93 58.24 79.38
N ILE A 157 -48.38 57.20 80.00
CA ILE A 157 -49.03 56.42 81.06
C ILE A 157 -49.40 57.32 82.24
N THR A 158 -48.47 58.15 82.73
CA THR A 158 -48.72 59.06 83.85
C THR A 158 -49.80 60.09 83.52
N ALA A 159 -49.79 60.67 82.31
CA ALA A 159 -50.86 61.56 81.86
C ALA A 159 -52.21 60.82 81.81
N SER A 160 -52.22 59.59 81.29
CA SER A 160 -53.41 58.75 81.21
C SER A 160 -53.98 58.38 82.58
N GLN A 161 -53.13 58.11 83.57
CA GLN A 161 -53.52 57.85 84.96
C GLN A 161 -54.22 59.06 85.59
N VAL A 162 -53.64 60.25 85.43
CA VAL A 162 -54.24 61.49 85.95
C VAL A 162 -55.59 61.79 85.30
N ILE A 163 -55.74 61.53 84.01
CA ILE A 163 -56.97 61.85 83.24
C ILE A 163 -58.08 60.80 83.44
N SER A 164 -57.72 59.51 83.52
CA SER A 164 -58.68 58.44 83.76
C SER A 164 -59.14 58.37 85.21
N GLY A 165 -58.32 58.84 86.15
CA GLY A 165 -58.50 58.61 87.59
C GLY A 165 -58.22 57.15 87.99
N TYR A 166 -57.66 56.35 87.07
CA TYR A 166 -57.30 54.96 87.29
C TYR A 166 -55.79 54.90 87.57
N ALA A 167 -55.40 54.27 88.67
CA ALA A 167 -54.00 54.23 89.11
C ALA A 167 -53.53 52.79 89.33
N CYS A 168 -53.59 51.96 88.29
CA CYS A 168 -52.97 50.63 88.28
C CYS A 168 -51.65 50.63 87.50
N THR A 169 -50.75 49.73 87.90
CA THR A 169 -49.46 49.52 87.24
C THR A 169 -49.67 48.80 85.91
N VAL A 170 -49.15 49.40 84.84
CA VAL A 170 -48.99 48.77 83.52
C VAL A 170 -47.51 48.75 83.19
N ASP A 171 -47.09 47.78 82.37
CA ASP A 171 -45.72 47.79 81.87
C ASP A 171 -45.49 49.01 80.98
N VAL A 172 -44.34 49.67 81.15
CA VAL A 172 -43.94 50.84 80.35
C VAL A 172 -43.44 50.37 78.98
N ASN A 173 -44.38 49.97 78.14
CA ASN A 173 -44.21 49.58 76.75
C ASN A 173 -45.45 49.99 75.93
N TYR A 174 -45.44 49.76 74.62
CA TYR A 174 -46.56 50.14 73.76
C TYR A 174 -47.90 49.53 74.23
N THR A 175 -47.92 48.24 74.53
CA THR A 175 -49.12 47.51 74.94
C THR A 175 -49.69 48.04 76.26
N GLY A 176 -48.84 48.19 77.28
CA GLY A 176 -49.27 48.72 78.58
C GLY A 176 -49.67 50.19 78.52
N THR A 177 -48.98 51.00 77.69
CA THR A 177 -49.35 52.40 77.45
C THR A 177 -50.71 52.51 76.77
N LYS A 178 -50.95 51.67 75.75
CA LYS A 178 -52.23 51.61 75.05
C LYS A 178 -53.35 51.15 75.99
N GLU A 179 -53.11 50.12 76.79
CA GLU A 179 -54.08 49.65 77.79
C GLU A 179 -54.46 50.78 78.76
N MET A 180 -53.48 51.53 79.25
CA MET A 180 -53.72 52.66 80.15
C MET A 180 -54.53 53.78 79.49
N LEU A 181 -54.25 54.09 78.22
CA LEU A 181 -55.03 55.05 77.44
C LEU A 181 -56.47 54.60 77.24
N GLU A 182 -56.70 53.30 77.06
CA GLU A 182 -58.04 52.74 76.89
C GLU A 182 -58.90 52.90 78.16
N LYS A 183 -58.29 52.97 79.35
CA LYS A 183 -58.99 53.24 80.62
C LYS A 183 -59.58 54.65 80.74
N ILE A 184 -59.17 55.60 79.89
CA ILE A 184 -59.84 56.89 79.79
C ILE A 184 -61.24 56.64 79.20
N GLN A 185 -62.25 56.60 80.07
CA GLN A 185 -63.64 56.41 79.70
C GLN A 185 -64.21 57.67 79.04
N THR A 186 -64.63 57.52 77.79
CA THR A 186 -65.15 58.59 76.93
C THR A 186 -66.60 58.32 76.53
N PRO A 187 -67.46 59.34 76.34
CA PRO A 187 -68.78 59.16 75.72
C PRO A 187 -68.65 58.48 74.35
N SER A 188 -69.65 57.65 73.97
CA SER A 188 -69.65 56.86 72.73
C SER A 188 -69.53 57.69 71.43
N LYS A 189 -69.66 59.02 71.48
CA LYS A 189 -69.67 59.94 70.33
C LYS A 189 -68.38 60.76 70.13
N CYS A 190 -67.31 60.48 70.85
CA CYS A 190 -66.08 61.27 70.70
C CYS A 190 -65.41 61.16 69.32
N ASN A 191 -65.72 60.11 68.57
CA ASN A 191 -65.15 59.83 67.26
C ASN A 191 -65.79 60.60 66.08
N THR A 192 -66.78 61.48 66.33
CA THR A 192 -67.61 62.08 65.25
C THR A 192 -67.51 63.60 65.09
N THR A 193 -66.71 64.28 65.90
CA THR A 193 -66.52 65.73 65.79
C THR A 193 -65.07 66.04 65.41
N LYS A 194 -64.85 66.66 64.24
CA LYS A 194 -63.58 67.30 63.79
C LYS A 194 -63.02 68.36 64.77
N LYS A 195 -63.58 68.46 65.97
CA LYS A 195 -63.30 69.46 66.99
C LYS A 195 -61.90 69.29 67.60
N TYR A 196 -61.35 68.07 67.57
CA TYR A 196 -60.10 67.68 68.24
C TYR A 196 -59.26 66.74 67.36
N ASP A 197 -58.84 67.21 66.18
CA ASP A 197 -58.19 66.39 65.13
C ASP A 197 -56.68 66.16 65.37
N VAL A 198 -56.23 65.93 66.60
CA VAL A 198 -54.78 65.83 66.92
C VAL A 198 -54.22 64.47 66.52
N PHE A 199 -54.91 63.38 66.88
CA PHE A 199 -54.54 62.01 66.52
C PHE A 199 -54.46 61.84 65.01
N ALA A 200 -55.46 62.30 64.25
CA ALA A 200 -55.47 62.11 62.80
C ALA A 200 -54.41 62.96 62.10
N LYS A 201 -54.19 64.22 62.54
CA LYS A 201 -53.08 65.06 62.04
C LYS A 201 -51.73 64.39 62.26
N LEU A 202 -51.45 63.95 63.49
CA LEU A 202 -50.18 63.28 63.81
C LEU A 202 -50.06 61.96 63.05
N SER A 203 -51.07 61.10 63.08
CA SER A 203 -51.05 59.79 62.42
C SER A 203 -50.89 59.88 60.90
N ASN A 204 -51.53 60.86 60.24
CA ASN A 204 -51.37 61.07 58.81
C ASN A 204 -49.92 61.41 58.44
N TYR A 205 -49.22 62.18 59.29
CA TYR A 205 -47.81 62.48 59.07
C TYR A 205 -46.90 61.33 59.52
N THR A 206 -47.28 60.59 60.57
CA THR A 206 -46.58 59.41 61.06
C THR A 206 -46.47 58.32 60.01
N ASN A 207 -47.55 58.07 59.27
CA ASN A 207 -47.58 57.06 58.22
C ASN A 207 -46.61 57.36 57.08
N LYS A 208 -46.19 58.62 56.89
CA LYS A 208 -45.18 59.00 55.89
C LYS A 208 -43.75 58.56 56.27
N LEU A 209 -43.50 58.13 57.51
CA LEU A 209 -42.16 57.71 57.96
C LEU A 209 -41.57 56.61 57.06
N ASP A 210 -42.40 55.69 56.58
CA ASP A 210 -41.93 54.55 55.77
C ASP A 210 -41.62 54.94 54.33
N GLU A 211 -42.28 55.99 53.82
CA GLU A 211 -42.21 56.45 52.42
C GLU A 211 -41.18 57.57 52.23
N MET A 212 -40.86 58.33 53.28
CA MET A 212 -39.93 59.45 53.20
C MET A 212 -38.49 58.99 53.08
N GLU A 213 -37.83 59.44 52.00
CA GLU A 213 -36.40 59.22 51.81
C GLU A 213 -35.54 60.02 52.81
N ASN A 214 -36.01 61.22 53.18
CA ASN A 214 -35.33 62.11 54.12
C ASN A 214 -35.98 62.05 55.52
N LEU A 215 -35.50 61.12 56.34
CA LEU A 215 -35.98 60.98 57.72
C LEU A 215 -35.65 62.16 58.63
N THR A 216 -34.64 62.97 58.30
CA THR A 216 -34.34 64.20 59.06
C THR A 216 -35.41 65.27 58.81
N GLU A 217 -35.93 65.36 57.59
CA GLU A 217 -37.08 66.22 57.27
C GLU A 217 -38.35 65.73 57.98
N TRP A 218 -38.61 64.42 57.93
CA TRP A 218 -39.71 63.82 58.70
C TRP A 218 -39.61 64.17 60.18
N LYS A 219 -38.42 64.00 60.79
CA LYS A 219 -38.14 64.31 62.19
C LYS A 219 -38.53 65.75 62.53
N ASN A 220 -37.97 66.71 61.79
CA ASN A 220 -38.14 68.14 62.08
C ASN A 220 -39.61 68.58 61.99
N GLU A 221 -40.32 68.14 60.94
CA GLU A 221 -41.73 68.48 60.76
C GLU A 221 -42.64 67.73 61.74
N MET A 222 -42.31 66.48 62.12
CA MET A 222 -43.06 65.75 63.12
C MET A 222 -42.94 66.40 64.51
N VAL A 223 -41.73 66.76 64.93
CA VAL A 223 -41.47 67.46 66.19
C VAL A 223 -42.20 68.80 66.23
N LYS A 224 -42.16 69.55 65.13
CA LYS A 224 -42.91 70.81 64.97
C LYS A 224 -44.42 70.61 65.04
N LEU A 225 -44.94 69.51 64.47
CA LEU A 225 -46.36 69.17 64.52
C LEU A 225 -46.80 68.79 65.95
N VAL A 226 -45.98 68.00 66.67
CA VAL A 226 -46.20 67.67 68.10
C VAL A 226 -46.18 68.94 68.97
N TYR A 227 -45.22 69.83 68.76
CA TYR A 227 -45.17 71.11 69.48
C TYR A 227 -46.37 72.01 69.16
N LYS A 228 -46.74 72.14 67.88
CA LYS A 228 -47.89 72.93 67.45
C LYS A 228 -49.19 72.41 68.06
N THR A 229 -49.40 71.10 68.04
CA THR A 229 -50.58 70.47 68.65
C THR A 229 -50.61 70.67 70.17
N HIS A 230 -49.47 70.69 70.84
CA HIS A 230 -49.38 71.07 72.26
C HIS A 230 -49.73 72.55 72.51
N GLU A 231 -49.24 73.50 71.71
CA GLU A 231 -49.60 74.92 71.86
C GLU A 231 -51.09 75.19 71.55
N GLU A 232 -51.68 74.46 70.60
CA GLU A 232 -53.13 74.44 70.35
C GLU A 232 -53.91 73.99 71.61
N VAL A 233 -53.40 72.99 72.35
CA VAL A 233 -54.00 72.51 73.61
C VAL A 233 -53.86 73.54 74.72
N LYS A 234 -52.69 74.15 74.86
CA LYS A 234 -52.37 75.16 75.88
C LYS A 234 -53.20 76.44 75.74
N SER A 235 -53.52 76.82 74.50
CA SER A 235 -54.39 77.97 74.19
C SER A 235 -55.89 77.64 74.18
N SER A 236 -56.26 76.36 74.33
CA SER A 236 -57.66 75.92 74.32
C SER A 236 -58.39 76.20 75.65
N VAL A 237 -59.73 76.12 75.59
CA VAL A 237 -60.60 76.17 76.79
C VAL A 237 -60.35 75.03 77.78
N HIS A 238 -59.65 73.97 77.35
CA HIS A 238 -59.36 72.77 78.14
C HIS A 238 -58.05 72.89 78.93
N SER A 239 -57.26 73.95 78.71
CA SER A 239 -55.89 74.09 79.22
C SER A 239 -55.79 74.01 80.75
N GLU A 240 -56.67 74.67 81.51
CA GLU A 240 -56.59 74.62 82.98
C GLU A 240 -56.93 73.23 83.54
N LYS A 241 -57.89 72.53 82.91
CA LYS A 241 -58.36 71.21 83.35
C LYS A 241 -57.39 70.09 82.96
N LEU A 242 -56.81 70.18 81.76
CA LEU A 242 -55.82 69.24 81.24
C LEU A 242 -54.38 69.67 81.59
N TRP A 243 -54.17 70.26 82.77
CA TRP A 243 -52.87 70.79 83.21
C TRP A 243 -51.71 69.81 83.07
N THR A 244 -51.98 68.50 83.23
CA THR A 244 -51.02 67.41 83.11
C THR A 244 -50.49 67.21 81.68
N ILE A 245 -51.13 67.82 80.68
CA ILE A 245 -50.73 67.88 79.27
C ILE A 245 -50.33 69.32 78.89
N SER A 246 -51.05 70.34 79.37
CA SER A 246 -50.97 71.73 78.88
C SER A 246 -50.04 72.67 79.66
N LYS A 247 -49.83 72.41 80.97
CA LYS A 247 -48.97 73.21 81.86
C LYS A 247 -47.65 72.49 82.14
N ASP A 248 -47.65 71.17 82.05
CA ASP A 248 -46.49 70.32 82.21
C ASP A 248 -45.74 70.18 80.87
N ASN A 249 -44.89 71.17 80.57
CA ASN A 249 -44.06 71.16 79.37
C ASN A 249 -43.05 70.00 79.35
N GLU A 250 -42.80 69.33 80.50
CA GLU A 250 -41.84 68.24 80.58
C GLU A 250 -42.29 67.05 79.73
N LYS A 251 -43.58 66.71 79.75
CA LYS A 251 -44.11 65.54 79.04
C LYS A 251 -44.05 65.68 77.52
N VAL A 252 -44.49 66.82 76.98
CA VAL A 252 -44.39 67.08 75.54
C VAL A 252 -42.93 67.15 75.10
N ARG A 253 -42.06 67.75 75.92
CA ARG A 253 -40.62 67.81 75.64
C ARG A 253 -40.03 66.40 75.57
N THR A 254 -40.38 65.52 76.50
CA THR A 254 -39.91 64.12 76.47
C THR A 254 -40.41 63.38 75.23
N VAL A 255 -41.66 63.58 74.80
CA VAL A 255 -42.17 62.99 73.55
C VAL A 255 -41.40 63.53 72.34
N MET A 256 -41.13 64.83 72.28
CA MET A 256 -40.34 65.45 71.21
C MET A 256 -38.90 64.92 71.19
N GLU A 257 -38.23 64.85 72.35
CA GLU A 257 -36.87 64.31 72.50
C GLU A 257 -36.80 62.82 72.12
N ALA A 258 -37.83 62.04 72.45
CA ALA A 258 -37.93 60.64 72.04
C ALA A 258 -38.05 60.50 70.52
N ILE A 259 -38.86 61.34 69.87
CA ILE A 259 -38.99 61.36 68.40
C ILE A 259 -37.67 61.76 67.76
N GLU A 260 -37.01 62.82 68.26
CA GLU A 260 -35.73 63.28 67.72
C GLU A 260 -34.66 62.22 67.82
N SER A 261 -34.46 61.69 69.03
CA SER A 261 -33.40 60.74 69.33
C SER A 261 -33.62 59.40 68.63
N SER A 262 -34.84 58.85 68.67
CA SER A 262 -35.17 57.60 67.95
C SER A 262 -34.98 57.76 66.44
N THR A 263 -35.43 58.86 65.85
CA THR A 263 -35.30 59.08 64.40
C THR A 263 -33.85 59.28 63.98
N ASP A 264 -33.03 59.99 64.75
CA ASP A 264 -31.61 60.16 64.45
C ASP A 264 -30.86 58.81 64.49
N LYS A 265 -31.20 57.92 65.42
CA LYS A 265 -30.66 56.56 65.44
C LYS A 265 -31.18 55.72 64.26
N LEU A 266 -32.44 55.87 63.90
CA LEU A 266 -33.06 55.17 62.78
C LEU A 266 -32.44 55.58 61.42
N VAL A 267 -32.14 56.88 61.22
CA VAL A 267 -31.42 57.39 60.04
C VAL A 267 -30.08 56.65 59.86
N VAL A 268 -29.31 56.55 60.94
CA VAL A 268 -28.01 55.85 60.93
C VAL A 268 -28.20 54.36 60.64
N ALA A 269 -29.19 53.72 61.29
CA ALA A 269 -29.50 52.31 61.08
C ALA A 269 -29.86 51.99 59.62
N ILE A 270 -30.74 52.79 59.00
CA ILE A 270 -31.15 52.60 57.60
C ILE A 270 -30.00 52.86 56.64
N LYS A 271 -29.17 53.88 56.88
CA LYS A 271 -28.00 54.18 56.04
C LYS A 271 -27.02 53.01 56.04
N LEU A 272 -26.70 52.48 57.22
CA LEU A 272 -25.79 51.34 57.37
C LEU A 272 -26.39 50.05 56.80
N PHE A 273 -27.69 49.82 56.99
CA PHE A 273 -28.42 48.71 56.35
C PHE A 273 -28.32 48.77 54.81
N LYS A 274 -28.56 49.93 54.19
CA LYS A 274 -28.42 50.13 52.75
C LYS A 274 -26.98 49.84 52.29
N ALA A 275 -25.97 50.30 53.03
CA ALA A 275 -24.57 50.02 52.74
C ALA A 275 -24.23 48.53 52.84
N THR A 276 -24.74 47.82 53.87
CA THR A 276 -24.61 46.36 53.99
C THR A 276 -25.20 45.66 52.77
N ARG A 277 -26.41 46.06 52.34
CA ARG A 277 -27.07 45.46 51.17
C ARG A 277 -26.22 45.58 49.90
N VAL A 278 -25.72 46.80 49.61
CA VAL A 278 -24.87 47.05 48.44
C VAL A 278 -23.63 46.16 48.46
N SER A 279 -22.90 46.10 49.59
CA SER A 279 -21.70 45.26 49.70
C SER A 279 -21.98 43.77 49.51
N VAL A 280 -23.13 43.26 50.01
CA VAL A 280 -23.52 41.85 49.82
C VAL A 280 -23.93 41.56 48.38
N ASP A 281 -24.68 42.46 47.75
CA ASP A 281 -25.13 42.31 46.36
C ASP A 281 -23.92 42.36 45.40
N GLU A 282 -22.99 43.31 45.58
CA GLU A 282 -21.72 43.40 44.80
C GLU A 282 -20.84 42.16 44.99
N ALA A 283 -20.67 41.68 46.23
CA ALA A 283 -19.90 40.47 46.50
C ALA A 283 -20.53 39.23 45.87
N SER A 284 -21.86 39.13 45.89
CA SER A 284 -22.60 38.02 45.28
C SER A 284 -22.43 37.98 43.77
N GLU A 285 -22.57 39.14 43.10
CA GLU A 285 -22.37 39.26 41.65
C GLU A 285 -20.94 38.89 41.25
N ALA A 286 -19.94 39.40 41.98
CA ALA A 286 -18.53 39.10 41.74
C ALA A 286 -18.25 37.59 41.83
N VAL A 287 -18.65 36.93 42.93
CA VAL A 287 -18.44 35.48 43.10
C VAL A 287 -19.13 34.67 42.02
N ASN A 288 -20.38 35.01 41.68
CA ASN A 288 -21.12 34.29 40.64
C ASN A 288 -20.46 34.44 39.26
N SER A 289 -20.02 35.65 38.90
CA SER A 289 -19.31 35.90 37.65
C SER A 289 -17.99 35.12 37.59
N THR A 290 -17.20 35.16 38.66
CA THR A 290 -15.93 34.43 38.74
C THR A 290 -16.13 32.92 38.61
N VAL A 291 -17.14 32.35 39.27
CA VAL A 291 -17.48 30.92 39.17
C VAL A 291 -17.85 30.51 37.74
N ASN A 292 -18.74 31.25 37.10
CA ASN A 292 -19.18 30.95 35.73
C ASN A 292 -18.02 31.06 34.72
N ASN A 293 -17.15 32.07 34.88
CA ASN A 293 -15.98 32.24 34.03
C ASN A 293 -15.01 31.06 34.17
N MET A 294 -14.74 30.62 35.40
CA MET A 294 -13.84 29.50 35.65
C MET A 294 -14.42 28.16 35.19
N GLU A 295 -15.73 27.94 35.31
CA GLU A 295 -16.39 26.77 34.75
C GLU A 295 -16.21 26.72 33.22
N THR A 296 -16.33 27.87 32.56
CA THR A 296 -16.13 27.98 31.10
C THR A 296 -14.69 27.68 30.70
N VAL A 297 -13.70 28.22 31.43
CA VAL A 297 -12.27 27.92 31.23
C VAL A 297 -12.02 26.42 31.41
N ASN A 298 -12.56 25.83 32.48
CA ASN A 298 -12.42 24.41 32.78
C ASN A 298 -12.98 23.52 31.65
N LYS A 299 -14.22 23.77 31.22
CA LYS A 299 -14.85 23.04 30.10
C LYS A 299 -14.03 23.15 28.80
N THR A 300 -13.53 24.35 28.48
CA THR A 300 -12.76 24.59 27.26
C THR A 300 -11.44 23.82 27.26
N VAL A 301 -10.70 23.90 28.38
CA VAL A 301 -9.40 23.22 28.54
C VAL A 301 -9.57 21.70 28.47
N LEU A 302 -10.58 21.14 29.15
CA LEU A 302 -10.85 19.69 29.11
C LEU A 302 -11.35 19.22 27.73
N SER A 303 -12.18 20.01 27.05
CA SER A 303 -12.60 19.70 25.68
C SER A 303 -11.40 19.68 24.73
N SER A 304 -10.44 20.59 24.92
CA SER A 304 -9.20 20.58 24.15
C SER A 304 -8.36 19.34 24.44
N LEU A 305 -8.27 18.89 25.70
CA LEU A 305 -7.58 17.63 26.04
C LEU A 305 -8.27 16.43 25.40
N LYS A 306 -9.59 16.35 25.45
CA LYS A 306 -10.34 15.28 24.81
C LYS A 306 -10.05 15.23 23.31
N GLY A 307 -10.15 16.37 22.61
CA GLY A 307 -9.88 16.45 21.17
C GLY A 307 -8.44 16.09 20.80
N ASN A 308 -7.46 16.73 21.45
CA ASN A 308 -6.04 16.50 21.16
C ASN A 308 -5.58 15.11 21.61
N GLY A 309 -6.11 14.59 22.72
CA GLY A 309 -5.85 13.24 23.21
C GLY A 309 -6.39 12.17 22.26
N THR A 310 -7.62 12.33 21.76
CA THR A 310 -8.19 11.42 20.75
C THR A 310 -7.37 11.44 19.47
N LEU A 311 -6.95 12.62 18.99
CA LEU A 311 -6.05 12.73 17.84
C LEU A 311 -4.72 12.00 18.11
N LEU A 312 -4.12 12.19 19.29
CA LEU A 312 -2.90 11.50 19.67
C LEU A 312 -3.07 9.97 19.66
N CYS A 313 -4.17 9.44 20.18
CA CYS A 313 -4.44 8.00 20.14
C CYS A 313 -4.69 7.47 18.71
N GLN A 314 -5.33 8.25 17.85
CA GLN A 314 -5.44 7.93 16.42
C GLN A 314 -4.07 7.87 15.74
N LEU A 315 -3.18 8.82 16.05
CA LEU A 315 -1.81 8.83 15.53
C LEU A 315 -1.00 7.61 15.96
N VAL A 316 -1.19 7.15 17.20
CA VAL A 316 -0.59 5.90 17.68
C VAL A 316 -1.04 4.71 16.83
N GLY A 317 -2.34 4.60 16.53
CA GLY A 317 -2.86 3.57 15.63
C GLY A 317 -2.30 3.66 14.21
N GLN A 318 -2.28 4.88 13.65
CA GLN A 318 -1.74 5.14 12.31
C GLN A 318 -0.24 4.83 12.23
N HIS A 319 0.52 5.05 13.30
CA HIS A 319 1.93 4.70 13.40
C HIS A 319 2.13 3.19 13.36
N SER A 320 1.32 2.45 14.13
CA SER A 320 1.34 0.98 14.12
C SER A 320 1.04 0.41 12.73
N GLU A 321 0.01 0.95 12.05
CA GLU A 321 -0.35 0.57 10.69
C GLU A 321 0.79 0.85 9.69
N ALA A 322 1.38 2.05 9.75
CA ALA A 322 2.51 2.41 8.89
C ALA A 322 3.74 1.51 9.14
N SER A 323 3.98 1.14 10.41
CA SER A 323 5.03 0.19 10.77
C SER A 323 4.78 -1.18 10.15
N ALA A 324 3.55 -1.69 10.19
CA ALA A 324 3.20 -2.98 9.61
C ALA A 324 3.36 -2.96 8.08
N GLN A 325 2.90 -1.89 7.41
CA GLN A 325 3.03 -1.73 5.97
C GLN A 325 4.49 -1.67 5.52
N LEU A 326 5.36 -0.95 6.22
CA LEU A 326 6.80 -0.90 5.92
C LEU A 326 7.49 -2.25 6.14
N ASN A 327 7.14 -2.96 7.21
CA ASN A 327 7.67 -4.30 7.46
C ASN A 327 7.23 -5.29 6.38
N GLU A 328 5.97 -5.24 5.95
CA GLU A 328 5.46 -6.04 4.84
C GLU A 328 6.18 -5.70 3.53
N ALA A 329 6.35 -4.42 3.22
CA ALA A 329 7.08 -3.96 2.04
C ALA A 329 8.52 -4.47 2.03
N ASN A 330 9.20 -4.43 3.18
CA ASN A 330 10.55 -4.98 3.32
C ASN A 330 10.58 -6.51 3.10
N GLY A 331 9.62 -7.25 3.66
CA GLY A 331 9.48 -8.70 3.42
C GLY A 331 9.19 -9.04 1.95
N ARG A 332 8.35 -8.25 1.28
CA ARG A 332 8.08 -8.39 -0.16
C ARG A 332 9.32 -8.09 -1.00
N LEU A 333 10.09 -7.07 -0.65
CA LEU A 333 11.34 -6.74 -1.32
C LEU A 333 12.36 -7.88 -1.21
N ALA A 334 12.55 -8.46 -0.02
CA ALA A 334 13.44 -9.61 0.17
C ALA A 334 13.04 -10.81 -0.73
N ASN A 335 11.75 -11.11 -0.82
CA ASN A 335 11.25 -12.16 -1.74
C ASN A 335 11.49 -11.80 -3.21
N ILE A 336 11.35 -10.53 -3.58
CA ILE A 336 11.62 -10.02 -4.92
C ILE A 336 13.11 -10.17 -5.27
N GLU A 337 14.02 -9.86 -4.35
CA GLU A 337 15.46 -10.00 -4.55
C GLU A 337 15.86 -11.46 -4.84
N VAL A 338 15.33 -12.41 -4.06
CA VAL A 338 15.56 -13.84 -4.30
C VAL A 338 15.07 -14.28 -5.68
N LYS A 339 13.88 -13.81 -6.10
CA LYS A 339 13.34 -14.09 -7.45
C LYS A 339 14.19 -13.45 -8.54
N ALA A 340 14.63 -12.21 -8.34
CA ALA A 340 15.48 -11.48 -9.28
C ALA A 340 16.82 -12.17 -9.51
N ASP A 341 17.44 -12.73 -8.47
CA ASP A 341 18.69 -13.48 -8.61
C ASP A 341 18.52 -14.78 -9.38
N SER A 342 17.42 -15.51 -9.14
CA SER A 342 17.07 -16.70 -9.92
C SER A 342 16.84 -16.35 -11.39
N ALA A 343 16.04 -15.32 -11.66
CA ALA A 343 15.74 -14.84 -13.01
C ALA A 343 17.00 -14.30 -13.72
N ALA A 344 17.92 -13.64 -13.02
CA ALA A 344 19.20 -13.20 -13.56
C ALA A 344 20.08 -14.36 -14.02
N LYS A 345 20.13 -15.46 -13.25
CA LYS A 345 20.83 -16.68 -13.67
C LYS A 345 20.17 -17.28 -14.91
N ALA A 346 18.83 -17.32 -14.96
CA ALA A 346 18.07 -17.84 -16.09
C ALA A 346 18.28 -17.01 -17.36
N ALA A 347 18.19 -15.68 -17.29
CA ALA A 347 18.41 -14.79 -18.44
C ALA A 347 19.86 -14.86 -18.97
N LYS A 348 20.85 -14.91 -18.06
CA LYS A 348 22.26 -15.08 -18.45
C LYS A 348 22.49 -16.43 -19.14
N LYS A 349 21.87 -17.50 -18.62
CA LYS A 349 21.91 -18.82 -19.25
C LYS A 349 21.23 -18.80 -20.62
N ALA A 350 20.05 -18.19 -20.74
CA ALA A 350 19.32 -18.07 -22.00
C ALA A 350 20.15 -17.36 -23.09
N LEU A 351 20.84 -16.27 -22.74
CA LEU A 351 21.72 -15.55 -23.67
C LEU A 351 22.91 -16.42 -24.14
N ALA A 352 23.52 -17.17 -23.22
CA ALA A 352 24.60 -18.11 -23.54
C ALA A 352 24.10 -19.27 -24.42
N ASP A 353 22.92 -19.82 -24.12
CA ASP A 353 22.30 -20.91 -24.86
C ASP A 353 21.92 -20.49 -26.29
N VAL A 354 21.41 -19.26 -26.49
CA VAL A 354 21.14 -18.71 -27.83
C VAL A 354 22.43 -18.59 -28.65
N SER A 355 23.49 -18.06 -28.05
CA SER A 355 24.81 -17.94 -28.71
C SER A 355 25.38 -19.30 -29.10
N ALA A 356 25.27 -20.30 -28.20
CA ALA A 356 25.69 -21.66 -28.48
C ALA A 356 24.85 -22.32 -29.59
N THR A 357 23.54 -22.06 -29.61
CA THR A 357 22.63 -22.55 -30.67
C THR A 357 22.98 -21.93 -32.01
N GLU A 358 23.25 -20.63 -32.09
CA GLU A 358 23.67 -19.96 -33.32
C GLU A 358 24.98 -20.55 -33.88
N LEU A 359 25.97 -20.80 -33.01
CA LEU A 359 27.21 -21.45 -33.41
C LEU A 359 26.97 -22.88 -33.91
N LEU A 360 26.07 -23.62 -33.28
CA LEU A 360 25.71 -24.98 -33.69
C LEU A 360 25.04 -24.96 -35.07
N VAL A 361 24.13 -24.03 -35.34
CA VAL A 361 23.50 -23.87 -36.66
C VAL A 361 24.55 -23.57 -37.74
N LYS A 362 25.49 -22.65 -37.47
CA LYS A 362 26.60 -22.33 -38.37
C LYS A 362 27.48 -23.56 -38.62
N TYR A 363 27.79 -24.33 -37.58
CA TYR A 363 28.58 -25.55 -37.67
C TYR A 363 27.91 -26.62 -38.53
N VAL A 364 26.61 -26.87 -38.33
CA VAL A 364 25.83 -27.83 -39.13
C VAL A 364 25.74 -27.38 -40.59
N ASN A 365 25.42 -26.11 -40.85
CA ASN A 365 25.33 -25.59 -42.21
C ASN A 365 26.68 -25.71 -42.95
N GLY A 366 27.79 -25.43 -42.27
CA GLY A 366 29.13 -25.61 -42.79
C GLY A 366 29.43 -27.06 -43.20
N ASN A 367 29.06 -28.04 -42.37
CA ASN A 367 29.29 -29.46 -42.68
C ASN A 367 28.40 -29.98 -43.81
N ILE A 368 27.13 -29.58 -43.86
CA ILE A 368 26.23 -29.93 -44.97
C ILE A 368 26.76 -29.33 -46.30
N SER A 369 27.34 -28.13 -46.25
CA SER A 369 27.96 -27.47 -47.41
C SER A 369 29.14 -28.26 -47.99
N LEU A 370 29.86 -29.01 -47.15
CA LEU A 370 30.98 -29.84 -47.59
C LEU A 370 30.51 -31.02 -48.46
N LEU A 371 29.32 -31.58 -48.22
CA LEU A 371 28.78 -32.68 -49.03
C LEU A 371 28.55 -32.26 -50.48
N TRP A 372 27.97 -31.08 -50.70
CA TRP A 372 27.80 -30.56 -52.06
C TRP A 372 29.15 -30.41 -52.77
N ARG A 373 30.16 -29.86 -52.08
CA ARG A 373 31.53 -29.75 -52.61
C ARG A 373 32.19 -31.11 -52.86
N ALA A 374 31.75 -32.14 -52.16
CA ALA A 374 32.20 -33.52 -52.31
C ALA A 374 31.52 -34.29 -53.46
N GLY A 375 30.61 -33.65 -54.22
CA GLY A 375 29.95 -34.24 -55.39
C GLY A 375 28.56 -34.83 -55.13
N TYR A 376 27.98 -34.59 -53.96
CA TYR A 376 26.61 -35.02 -53.63
C TYR A 376 25.57 -34.00 -54.13
N LEU A 377 25.16 -34.15 -55.39
CA LEU A 377 24.33 -33.17 -56.06
C LEU A 377 22.91 -33.05 -55.47
N SER A 378 22.34 -34.14 -54.94
CA SER A 378 21.02 -34.13 -54.30
C SER A 378 21.00 -33.28 -53.02
N VAL A 379 22.18 -32.96 -52.45
CA VAL A 379 22.34 -32.11 -51.25
C VAL A 379 22.27 -30.61 -51.58
N SER A 380 22.50 -30.16 -52.83
CA SER A 380 22.39 -28.73 -53.19
C SER A 380 20.99 -28.15 -52.92
N ARG A 381 19.96 -28.95 -53.18
CA ARG A 381 18.56 -28.59 -52.95
C ARG A 381 18.28 -28.35 -51.46
N GLN A 382 19.07 -28.99 -50.58
CA GLN A 382 18.98 -28.85 -49.13
C GLN A 382 19.74 -27.63 -48.62
N LEU A 383 20.90 -27.33 -49.21
CA LEU A 383 21.65 -26.11 -48.91
C LEU A 383 20.84 -24.86 -49.19
N THR A 384 20.08 -24.84 -50.29
CA THR A 384 19.14 -23.75 -50.59
C THR A 384 17.98 -23.65 -49.60
N LYS A 385 17.65 -24.73 -48.87
CA LYS A 385 16.61 -24.76 -47.85
C LYS A 385 17.14 -24.30 -46.48
N LEU A 386 18.39 -24.64 -46.14
CA LEU A 386 19.10 -24.24 -44.91
C LEU A 386 19.61 -22.79 -44.92
N ASP A 387 20.20 -22.34 -46.02
CA ASP A 387 20.67 -20.95 -46.17
C ASP A 387 19.49 -19.96 -46.29
N VAL A 388 18.26 -20.46 -46.51
CA VAL A 388 17.06 -19.64 -46.79
C VAL A 388 15.83 -20.03 -45.96
N THR A 389 15.93 -20.85 -44.91
CA THR A 389 14.95 -20.73 -43.83
C THR A 389 15.23 -19.43 -43.09
N SER A 390 14.79 -18.32 -43.70
CA SER A 390 14.67 -17.01 -43.06
C SER A 390 14.05 -17.15 -41.68
N GLU A 391 13.16 -18.12 -41.51
CA GLU A 391 12.54 -18.53 -40.24
C GLU A 391 13.54 -19.03 -39.19
N THR A 392 14.57 -19.81 -39.52
CA THR A 392 15.56 -20.29 -38.53
C THR A 392 16.45 -19.15 -38.05
N MET A 393 16.99 -18.34 -38.97
CA MET A 393 17.81 -17.17 -38.61
C MET A 393 16.98 -16.10 -37.90
N ARG A 394 15.71 -15.92 -38.29
CA ARG A 394 14.76 -15.05 -37.61
C ARG A 394 14.46 -15.55 -36.21
N ASN A 395 14.21 -16.85 -36.01
CA ASN A 395 13.97 -17.42 -34.68
C ASN A 395 15.20 -17.26 -33.76
N ILE A 396 16.43 -17.39 -34.28
CA ILE A 396 17.66 -17.08 -33.52
C ILE A 396 17.72 -15.60 -33.15
N SER A 397 17.45 -14.71 -34.11
CA SER A 397 17.44 -13.26 -33.88
C SER A 397 16.38 -12.86 -32.85
N ASP A 398 15.17 -13.40 -32.97
CA ASP A 398 14.06 -13.16 -32.05
C ASP A 398 14.36 -13.73 -30.66
N ALA A 399 15.03 -14.90 -30.57
CA ALA A 399 15.49 -15.46 -29.31
C ALA A 399 16.58 -14.58 -28.68
N ASN A 400 17.51 -14.05 -29.46
CA ASN A 400 18.53 -13.13 -28.95
C ASN A 400 17.89 -11.82 -28.44
N ALA A 401 16.92 -11.28 -29.17
CA ALA A 401 16.16 -10.10 -28.74
C ALA A 401 15.38 -10.36 -27.44
N ALA A 402 14.73 -11.53 -27.31
CA ALA A 402 14.05 -11.94 -26.08
C ALA A 402 15.04 -12.12 -24.91
N ALA A 403 16.20 -12.74 -25.14
CA ALA A 403 17.23 -12.88 -24.12
C ALA A 403 17.77 -11.51 -23.63
N LEU A 404 18.01 -10.57 -24.55
CA LEU A 404 18.41 -9.20 -24.21
C LEU A 404 17.31 -8.43 -23.47
N MET A 405 16.05 -8.61 -23.87
CA MET A 405 14.89 -8.04 -23.18
C MET A 405 14.82 -8.56 -21.74
N ALA A 406 15.00 -9.87 -21.53
CA ALA A 406 15.03 -10.46 -20.19
C ALA A 406 16.11 -9.81 -19.31
N VAL A 407 17.34 -9.66 -19.83
CA VAL A 407 18.45 -8.99 -19.12
C VAL A 407 18.12 -7.54 -18.80
N LYS A 408 17.52 -6.80 -19.74
CA LYS A 408 17.13 -5.40 -19.55
C LYS A 408 16.05 -5.24 -18.48
N SER A 409 14.96 -6.01 -18.54
CA SER A 409 13.89 -5.95 -17.54
C SER A 409 14.40 -6.33 -16.15
N LEU A 410 15.35 -7.28 -16.06
CA LEU A 410 16.04 -7.60 -14.80
C LEU A 410 16.96 -6.49 -14.28
N GLY A 411 17.67 -5.80 -15.18
CA GLY A 411 18.47 -4.62 -14.83
C GLY A 411 17.61 -3.52 -14.22
N ASN A 412 16.47 -3.22 -14.84
CA ASN A 412 15.49 -2.27 -14.33
C ASN A 412 14.92 -2.70 -12.98
N ALA A 413 14.50 -3.97 -12.86
CA ALA A 413 14.01 -4.54 -11.60
C ALA A 413 15.02 -4.39 -10.45
N ARG A 414 16.31 -4.65 -10.70
CA ARG A 414 17.37 -4.49 -9.67
C ARG A 414 17.61 -3.03 -9.28
N LEU A 415 17.61 -2.11 -10.24
CA LEU A 415 17.78 -0.68 -9.97
C LEU A 415 16.61 -0.13 -9.14
N ASN A 416 15.38 -0.53 -9.50
CA ASN A 416 14.18 -0.17 -8.75
C ASN A 416 14.15 -0.83 -7.36
N ALA A 417 14.63 -2.07 -7.22
CA ALA A 417 14.76 -2.75 -5.93
C ALA A 417 15.73 -2.03 -4.99
N SER A 418 16.90 -1.60 -5.49
CA SER A 418 17.85 -0.80 -4.71
C SER A 418 17.26 0.54 -4.28
N THR A 419 16.50 1.19 -5.16
CA THR A 419 15.77 2.43 -4.84
C THR A 419 14.70 2.19 -3.77
N ALA A 420 13.94 1.11 -3.88
CA ALA A 420 12.93 0.73 -2.88
C ALA A 420 13.57 0.43 -1.51
N LEU A 421 14.71 -0.27 -1.48
CA LEU A 421 15.46 -0.53 -0.24
C LEU A 421 15.87 0.77 0.46
N GLY A 422 16.45 1.71 -0.30
CA GLY A 422 16.86 3.01 0.26
C GLY A 422 15.69 3.81 0.83
N LYS A 423 14.54 3.79 0.15
CA LYS A 423 13.31 4.43 0.64
C LYS A 423 12.76 3.76 1.91
N ILE A 424 12.66 2.43 1.93
CA ILE A 424 12.22 1.68 3.11
C ILE A 424 13.10 1.99 4.33
N GLN A 425 14.43 2.04 4.17
CA GLN A 425 15.35 2.39 5.26
C GLN A 425 15.14 3.82 5.76
N HIS A 426 15.03 4.79 4.84
CA HIS A 426 14.76 6.18 5.18
C HIS A 426 13.41 6.36 5.90
N GLU A 427 12.36 5.74 5.39
CA GLU A 427 11.00 5.78 5.97
C GLU A 427 10.97 5.09 7.33
N THR A 428 11.67 3.96 7.50
CA THR A 428 11.83 3.29 8.82
C THR A 428 12.51 4.22 9.83
N GLY A 429 13.55 4.96 9.44
CA GLY A 429 14.18 5.96 10.30
C GLY A 429 13.23 7.10 10.68
N SER A 430 12.43 7.56 9.71
CA SER A 430 11.40 8.59 9.95
C SER A 430 10.30 8.10 10.89
N LEU A 431 9.89 6.84 10.77
CA LEU A 431 8.90 6.20 11.63
C LEU A 431 9.37 6.12 13.10
N GLU A 432 10.66 5.84 13.35
CA GLU A 432 11.23 5.81 14.70
C GLU A 432 11.35 7.22 15.32
N SER A 433 11.59 8.24 14.48
CA SER A 433 11.51 9.64 14.91
C SER A 433 10.09 10.03 15.34
N ILE A 434 9.09 9.68 14.52
CA ILE A 434 7.67 9.92 14.84
C ILE A 434 7.27 9.18 16.12
N LYS A 435 7.67 7.92 16.28
CA LYS A 435 7.46 7.14 17.51
C LYS A 435 7.93 7.88 18.75
N SER A 436 9.15 8.43 18.70
CA SER A 436 9.74 9.19 19.81
C SER A 436 8.93 10.45 20.12
N GLN A 437 8.40 11.13 19.09
CA GLN A 437 7.51 12.29 19.26
C GLN A 437 6.16 11.90 19.86
N LEU A 438 5.55 10.81 19.40
CA LEU A 438 4.28 10.30 19.94
C LEU A 438 4.43 9.91 21.42
N LEU A 439 5.51 9.19 21.77
CA LEU A 439 5.81 8.85 23.17
C LEU A 439 6.02 10.10 24.03
N LYS A 440 6.69 11.12 23.49
CA LYS A 440 6.84 12.41 24.19
C LYS A 440 5.48 13.05 24.48
N HIS A 441 4.58 13.13 23.50
CA HIS A 441 3.25 13.72 23.68
C HIS A 441 2.34 12.88 24.58
N LEU A 442 2.45 11.55 24.55
CA LEU A 442 1.78 10.66 25.50
C LEU A 442 2.26 10.94 26.94
N ASN A 443 3.56 11.07 27.14
CA ASN A 443 4.13 11.41 28.44
C ASN A 443 3.71 12.81 28.94
N GLU A 444 3.52 13.79 28.05
CA GLU A 444 2.95 15.10 28.40
C GLU A 444 1.55 14.95 29.03
N THR A 445 0.72 14.06 28.48
CA THR A 445 -0.60 13.70 29.06
C THR A 445 -0.53 12.80 30.29
N GLY A 446 0.62 12.22 30.60
CA GLY A 446 0.79 11.22 31.67
C GLY A 446 0.30 9.82 31.29
N ILE A 447 -0.03 9.59 30.01
CA ILE A 447 -0.36 8.27 29.48
C ILE A 447 0.94 7.51 29.24
N ASN A 448 1.12 6.39 29.93
CA ASN A 448 2.27 5.52 29.76
C ASN A 448 1.79 4.16 29.22
N ILE A 449 2.01 3.93 27.94
CA ILE A 449 1.65 2.69 27.26
C ILE A 449 2.93 1.95 26.86
N SER A 450 3.04 0.68 27.23
CA SER A 450 4.16 -0.19 26.86
C SER A 450 4.11 -0.58 25.38
N SER A 451 2.90 -0.65 24.81
CA SER A 451 2.63 -0.89 23.40
C SER A 451 1.87 0.29 22.81
N LEU A 452 2.37 0.82 21.69
CA LEU A 452 1.72 1.88 20.91
C LEU A 452 0.50 1.32 20.16
N THR A 453 -0.58 1.05 20.87
CA THR A 453 -1.87 0.64 20.30
C THR A 453 -2.96 1.64 20.60
N THR A 454 -3.92 1.77 19.68
CA THR A 454 -5.06 2.68 19.80
C THR A 454 -5.88 2.34 21.05
N GLU A 455 -6.15 1.05 21.29
CA GLU A 455 -6.99 0.61 22.41
C GLU A 455 -6.36 0.92 23.77
N ALA A 456 -5.05 0.71 23.90
CA ALA A 456 -4.33 1.03 25.14
C ALA A 456 -4.33 2.54 25.39
N CYS A 457 -4.10 3.34 24.34
CA CYS A 457 -4.13 4.79 24.43
C CYS A 457 -5.53 5.32 24.78
N ASP A 458 -6.57 4.88 24.09
CA ASP A 458 -7.95 5.33 24.31
C ASP A 458 -8.44 4.97 25.71
N LYS A 459 -8.07 3.78 26.22
CA LYS A 459 -8.37 3.37 27.59
C LYS A 459 -7.70 4.31 28.60
N SER A 460 -6.40 4.58 28.46
CA SER A 460 -5.68 5.47 29.36
C SER A 460 -6.15 6.93 29.27
N LEU A 461 -6.54 7.40 28.09
CA LEU A 461 -7.15 8.72 27.91
C LEU A 461 -8.50 8.80 28.62
N SER A 462 -9.33 7.75 28.50
CA SER A 462 -10.61 7.66 29.21
C SER A 462 -10.42 7.65 30.73
N GLU A 463 -9.44 6.90 31.24
CA GLU A 463 -9.07 6.91 32.66
C GLU A 463 -8.61 8.30 33.14
N LEU A 464 -7.83 9.02 32.32
CA LEU A 464 -7.41 10.39 32.61
C LEU A 464 -8.61 11.36 32.66
N LEU A 465 -9.51 11.29 31.67
CA LEU A 465 -10.67 12.17 31.57
C LEU A 465 -11.72 11.92 32.66
N ASN A 466 -11.87 10.66 33.11
CA ASN A 466 -12.80 10.27 34.17
C ASN A 466 -12.17 10.34 35.58
N GLY A 467 -10.88 10.66 35.68
CA GLY A 467 -10.12 10.76 36.93
C GLY A 467 -10.25 12.11 37.63
N SER A 468 -9.18 12.53 38.31
CA SER A 468 -9.14 13.82 38.99
C SER A 468 -9.20 14.99 38.00
N LEU A 469 -10.15 15.90 38.22
CA LEU A 469 -10.33 17.12 37.44
C LEU A 469 -9.04 17.95 37.35
N ALA A 470 -8.37 18.18 38.49
CA ALA A 470 -7.15 18.97 38.54
C ALA A 470 -6.02 18.31 37.73
N VAL A 471 -5.89 16.98 37.80
CA VAL A 471 -4.92 16.25 36.99
C VAL A 471 -5.22 16.40 35.51
N ALA A 472 -6.46 16.12 35.08
CA ALA A 472 -6.86 16.27 33.67
C ALA A 472 -6.63 17.70 33.17
N PHE A 473 -7.01 18.71 33.95
CA PHE A 473 -6.77 20.11 33.62
C PHE A 473 -5.27 20.43 33.49
N GLY A 474 -4.43 20.00 34.43
CA GLY A 474 -2.98 20.20 34.35
C GLY A 474 -2.36 19.55 33.11
N ARG A 475 -2.81 18.34 32.74
CA ARG A 475 -2.35 17.62 31.53
C ARG A 475 -2.81 18.29 30.24
N ALA A 476 -4.04 18.79 30.21
CA ALA A 476 -4.58 19.56 29.09
C ALA A 476 -3.73 20.79 28.77
N VAL A 477 -3.27 21.48 29.81
CA VAL A 477 -2.45 22.70 29.69
C VAL A 477 -1.03 22.40 29.18
N VAL A 478 -0.46 21.25 29.55
CA VAL A 478 0.92 20.88 29.17
C VAL A 478 0.99 20.25 27.77
N LEU A 479 -0.08 19.63 27.30
CA LEU A 479 -0.10 18.93 26.01
C LEU A 479 0.24 19.89 24.85
N ASN A 480 1.34 19.62 24.16
CA ASN A 480 1.75 20.40 23.01
C ASN A 480 0.92 20.06 21.77
N SER A 481 -0.27 20.67 21.66
CA SER A 481 -1.20 20.48 20.54
C SER A 481 -0.56 20.74 19.17
N SER A 482 0.30 21.77 19.07
CA SER A 482 1.03 22.07 17.83
C SER A 482 2.01 20.95 17.44
N GLY A 483 2.61 20.28 18.44
CA GLY A 483 3.45 19.11 18.25
C GLY A 483 2.66 17.89 17.76
N VAL A 484 1.48 17.65 18.33
CA VAL A 484 0.57 16.57 17.88
C VAL A 484 0.16 16.78 16.41
N VAL A 485 -0.16 18.01 16.00
CA VAL A 485 -0.46 18.33 14.59
C VAL A 485 0.76 18.10 13.69
N LYS A 486 1.96 18.49 14.10
CA LYS A 486 3.19 18.20 13.34
C LYS A 486 3.46 16.70 13.20
N ALA A 487 3.19 15.91 14.25
CA ALA A 487 3.29 14.46 14.19
C ALA A 487 2.28 13.87 13.18
N GLN A 488 1.07 14.43 13.10
CA GLN A 488 0.08 14.06 12.08
C GLN A 488 0.55 14.35 10.66
N GLU A 489 1.11 15.53 10.41
CA GLU A 489 1.65 15.90 9.09
C GLU A 489 2.80 14.97 8.69
N ALA A 490 3.73 14.71 9.62
CA ALA A 490 4.86 13.80 9.39
C ALA A 490 4.40 12.36 9.07
N LEU A 491 3.40 11.86 9.81
CA LEU A 491 2.87 10.52 9.62
C LEU A 491 2.07 10.40 8.31
N ASN A 492 1.32 11.42 7.93
CA ASN A 492 0.62 11.46 6.64
C ASN A 492 1.61 11.47 5.47
N LYS A 493 2.70 12.23 5.57
CA LYS A 493 3.78 12.21 4.59
C LYS A 493 4.39 10.82 4.47
N LEU A 494 4.69 10.18 5.61
CA LEU A 494 5.25 8.83 5.65
C LEU A 494 4.31 7.80 5.02
N LYS A 495 3.00 7.87 5.27
CA LYS A 495 2.00 7.00 4.62
C LYS A 495 1.98 7.18 3.10
N ALA A 496 2.09 8.40 2.60
CA ALA A 496 2.17 8.67 1.17
C ALA A 496 3.46 8.11 0.55
N GLU A 497 4.60 8.24 1.23
CA GLU A 497 5.88 7.68 0.78
C GLU A 497 5.86 6.13 0.78
N ALA A 498 5.30 5.49 1.82
CA ALA A 498 5.12 4.05 1.88
C ALA A 498 4.23 3.51 0.74
N ALA A 499 3.20 4.26 0.34
CA ALA A 499 2.38 3.91 -0.83
C ALA A 499 3.20 3.93 -2.14
N LEU A 500 4.14 4.88 -2.29
CA LEU A 500 5.06 4.92 -3.43
C LEU A 500 6.04 3.75 -3.42
N VAL A 501 6.52 3.32 -2.25
CA VAL A 501 7.31 2.08 -2.12
C VAL A 501 6.50 0.89 -2.61
N ASN A 502 5.25 0.74 -2.17
CA ASN A 502 4.39 -0.35 -2.62
C ASN A 502 4.15 -0.35 -4.14
N ALA A 503 3.94 0.82 -4.75
CA ALA A 503 3.84 0.94 -6.20
C ALA A 503 5.14 0.52 -6.91
N THR A 504 6.30 0.89 -6.35
CA THR A 504 7.62 0.48 -6.87
C THR A 504 7.79 -1.04 -6.78
N LEU A 505 7.35 -1.68 -5.69
CA LEU A 505 7.40 -3.14 -5.54
C LEU A 505 6.52 -3.87 -6.56
N ILE A 506 5.36 -3.30 -6.92
CA ILE A 506 4.49 -3.84 -7.98
C ILE A 506 5.19 -3.76 -9.34
N ASP A 507 5.82 -2.62 -9.66
CA ASP A 507 6.56 -2.42 -10.91
C ASP A 507 7.75 -3.38 -11.05
N ILE A 508 8.52 -3.60 -9.97
CA ILE A 508 9.61 -4.58 -9.95
C ILE A 508 9.07 -5.98 -10.25
N ASN A 509 7.97 -6.38 -9.62
CA ASN A 509 7.36 -7.68 -9.86
C ASN A 509 6.84 -7.82 -11.31
N GLY A 510 6.31 -6.74 -11.90
CA GLY A 510 5.94 -6.70 -13.32
C GLY A 510 7.16 -6.92 -14.24
N SER A 511 8.27 -6.24 -13.96
CA SER A 511 9.53 -6.40 -14.70
C SER A 511 10.11 -7.82 -14.58
N LEU A 512 9.97 -8.46 -13.41
CA LEU A 512 10.36 -9.86 -13.21
C LEU A 512 9.52 -10.83 -14.03
N GLN A 513 8.19 -10.63 -14.06
CA GLN A 513 7.29 -11.45 -14.87
C GLN A 513 7.57 -11.31 -16.37
N GLU A 514 7.89 -10.10 -16.82
CA GLU A 514 8.30 -9.85 -18.21
C GLU A 514 9.59 -10.60 -18.55
N ALA A 515 10.60 -10.54 -17.66
CA ALA A 515 11.85 -11.28 -17.85
C ALA A 515 11.62 -12.81 -17.89
N GLU A 516 10.78 -13.35 -17.01
CA GLU A 516 10.42 -14.77 -17.02
C GLU A 516 9.72 -15.20 -18.32
N ARG A 517 8.81 -14.37 -18.85
CA ARG A 517 8.17 -14.64 -20.14
C ARG A 517 9.18 -14.63 -21.28
N ALA A 518 10.06 -13.64 -21.30
CA ALA A 518 11.10 -13.53 -22.31
C ALA A 518 12.06 -14.74 -22.29
N VAL A 519 12.42 -15.26 -21.11
CA VAL A 519 13.21 -16.51 -20.99
C VAL A 519 12.44 -17.71 -21.55
N LYS A 520 11.13 -17.83 -21.28
CA LYS A 520 10.31 -18.91 -21.86
C LYS A 520 10.22 -18.82 -23.38
N ASP A 521 10.13 -17.60 -23.93
CA ASP A 521 10.14 -17.38 -25.37
C ASP A 521 11.46 -17.82 -26.01
N VAL A 522 12.60 -17.59 -25.34
CA VAL A 522 13.90 -18.11 -25.77
C VAL A 522 13.90 -19.63 -25.89
N ASP A 523 13.43 -20.33 -24.85
CA ASP A 523 13.40 -21.80 -24.87
C ASP A 523 12.51 -22.34 -26.00
N ARG A 524 11.33 -21.75 -26.20
CA ARG A 524 10.43 -22.12 -27.31
C ARG A 524 11.07 -21.91 -28.68
N LEU A 525 11.72 -20.76 -28.90
CA LEU A 525 12.38 -20.45 -30.17
C LEU A 525 13.58 -21.36 -30.43
N LYS A 526 14.35 -21.67 -29.38
CA LYS A 526 15.46 -22.63 -29.44
C LYS A 526 15.00 -24.03 -29.83
N GLU A 527 13.90 -24.52 -29.26
CA GLU A 527 13.32 -25.81 -29.63
C GLU A 527 12.90 -25.84 -31.12
N ALA A 528 12.28 -24.77 -31.62
CA ALA A 528 11.91 -24.65 -33.02
C ALA A 528 13.14 -24.64 -33.96
N VAL A 529 14.20 -23.91 -33.57
CA VAL A 529 15.49 -23.91 -34.29
C VAL A 529 16.08 -25.32 -34.33
N MET A 530 16.17 -25.99 -33.18
CA MET A 530 16.76 -27.34 -33.09
C MET A 530 15.95 -28.40 -33.85
N SER A 531 14.62 -28.29 -33.88
CA SER A 531 13.77 -29.13 -34.71
C SER A 531 14.11 -28.98 -36.20
N THR A 532 14.29 -27.74 -36.66
CA THR A 532 14.66 -27.44 -38.05
C THR A 532 16.06 -27.95 -38.38
N VAL A 533 17.03 -27.78 -37.48
CA VAL A 533 18.40 -28.30 -37.61
C VAL A 533 18.39 -29.83 -37.75
N ASN A 534 17.67 -30.52 -36.88
CA ASN A 534 17.55 -31.97 -36.92
C ASN A 534 16.93 -32.46 -38.23
N SER A 535 15.84 -31.83 -38.67
CA SER A 535 15.22 -32.14 -39.98
C SER A 535 16.21 -31.96 -41.13
N SER A 536 17.01 -30.89 -41.09
CA SER A 536 17.95 -30.58 -42.16
C SER A 536 19.12 -31.56 -42.23
N ILE A 537 19.60 -32.06 -41.08
CA ILE A 537 20.63 -33.12 -41.04
C ILE A 537 20.09 -34.43 -41.64
N VAL A 538 18.88 -34.83 -41.25
CA VAL A 538 18.22 -36.03 -41.77
C VAL A 538 18.03 -35.92 -43.28
N GLU A 539 17.52 -34.78 -43.76
CA GLU A 539 17.30 -34.54 -45.17
C GLU A 539 18.61 -34.51 -45.98
N ALA A 540 19.69 -33.90 -45.46
CA ALA A 540 21.01 -33.91 -46.10
C ALA A 540 21.63 -35.32 -46.15
N ALA A 541 21.51 -36.10 -45.08
CA ALA A 541 21.94 -37.49 -45.05
C ALA A 541 21.16 -38.33 -46.08
N ASN A 542 19.84 -38.17 -46.16
CA ASN A 542 19.02 -38.82 -47.19
C ASN A 542 19.45 -38.44 -48.61
N GLY A 543 19.73 -37.16 -48.85
CA GLY A 543 20.25 -36.69 -50.14
C GLY A 543 21.58 -37.35 -50.50
N ALA A 544 22.52 -37.42 -49.56
CA ALA A 544 23.80 -38.09 -49.78
C ALA A 544 23.64 -39.60 -50.03
N MET A 545 22.77 -40.29 -49.28
CA MET A 545 22.48 -41.71 -49.49
C MET A 545 21.86 -41.98 -50.86
N LYS A 546 21.01 -41.06 -51.35
CA LYS A 546 20.42 -41.15 -52.68
C LYS A 546 21.49 -41.12 -53.78
N ASP A 547 22.42 -40.16 -53.73
CA ASP A 547 23.49 -40.08 -54.73
C ASP A 547 24.49 -41.26 -54.63
N LEU A 548 24.72 -41.80 -53.41
CA LEU A 548 25.48 -43.04 -53.24
C LEU A 548 24.78 -44.23 -53.90
N CYS A 549 23.47 -44.36 -53.73
CA CYS A 549 22.69 -45.40 -54.40
C CYS A 549 22.80 -45.26 -55.93
N GLU A 550 22.59 -44.06 -56.48
CA GLU A 550 22.75 -43.80 -57.92
C GLU A 550 24.17 -44.16 -58.41
N THR A 551 25.21 -43.91 -57.60
CA THR A 551 26.59 -44.29 -57.92
C THR A 551 26.78 -45.81 -57.95
N VAL A 552 26.24 -46.53 -56.96
CA VAL A 552 26.36 -48.00 -56.88
C VAL A 552 25.57 -48.67 -58.02
N GLU A 553 24.40 -48.14 -58.38
CA GLU A 553 23.66 -48.59 -59.57
C GLU A 553 24.49 -48.40 -60.86
N GLU A 554 25.17 -47.27 -61.02
CA GLU A 554 26.05 -47.04 -62.16
C GLU A 554 27.27 -47.97 -62.16
N LEU A 555 27.90 -48.24 -61.01
CA LEU A 555 28.96 -49.26 -60.91
C LEU A 555 28.47 -50.63 -61.34
N HIS A 556 27.27 -51.03 -60.90
CA HIS A 556 26.65 -52.28 -61.29
C HIS A 556 26.40 -52.36 -62.81
N LYS A 557 25.91 -51.28 -63.42
CA LYS A 557 25.76 -51.20 -64.89
C LYS A 557 27.09 -51.35 -65.62
N LEU A 558 28.15 -50.68 -65.14
CA LEU A 558 29.48 -50.78 -65.73
C LEU A 558 30.06 -52.20 -65.61
N ARG A 559 29.84 -52.88 -64.47
CA ARG A 559 30.19 -54.30 -64.26
C ARG A 559 29.53 -55.18 -65.31
N LEU A 560 28.21 -55.10 -65.44
CA LEU A 560 27.45 -55.88 -66.44
C LEU A 560 27.91 -55.59 -67.88
N GLY A 561 28.15 -54.32 -68.20
CA GLY A 561 28.65 -53.89 -69.51
C GLY A 561 30.03 -54.46 -69.84
N SER A 562 30.97 -54.38 -68.90
CA SER A 562 32.33 -54.92 -69.05
C SER A 562 32.34 -56.44 -69.19
N THR A 563 31.51 -57.16 -68.42
CA THR A 563 31.36 -58.62 -68.55
C THR A 563 30.80 -59.00 -69.93
N SER A 564 29.77 -58.29 -70.40
CA SER A 564 29.21 -58.51 -71.74
C SER A 564 30.23 -58.25 -72.85
N LEU A 565 31.07 -57.21 -72.72
CA LEU A 565 32.15 -56.93 -73.67
C LEU A 565 33.23 -58.02 -73.68
N ASP A 566 33.54 -58.66 -72.54
CA ASP A 566 34.47 -59.79 -72.47
C ASP A 566 33.92 -61.03 -73.19
N GLU A 567 32.63 -61.31 -73.00
CA GLU A 567 31.91 -62.38 -73.70
C GLU A 567 31.87 -62.13 -75.21
N GLU A 568 31.55 -60.90 -75.64
CA GLU A 568 31.53 -60.50 -77.05
C GLU A 568 32.92 -60.65 -77.69
N ALA A 569 33.97 -60.18 -77.01
CA ALA A 569 35.35 -60.37 -77.45
C ALA A 569 35.72 -61.86 -77.58
N GLY A 570 35.23 -62.69 -76.65
CA GLY A 570 35.34 -64.16 -76.71
C GLY A 570 34.65 -64.75 -77.95
N GLY A 571 33.43 -64.31 -78.25
CA GLY A 571 32.68 -64.70 -79.45
C GLY A 571 33.40 -64.31 -80.75
N ILE A 572 33.98 -63.11 -80.81
CA ILE A 572 34.79 -62.65 -81.95
C ILE A 572 36.00 -63.58 -82.17
N LEU A 573 36.71 -63.95 -81.10
CA LEU A 573 37.84 -64.91 -81.20
C LEU A 573 37.37 -66.31 -81.63
N GLY A 574 36.19 -66.74 -81.17
CA GLY A 574 35.54 -67.96 -81.64
C GLY A 574 35.30 -67.95 -83.15
N ASN A 575 34.79 -66.83 -83.69
CA ASN A 575 34.59 -66.65 -85.13
C ASN A 575 35.91 -66.65 -85.91
N VAL A 576 36.97 -66.03 -85.39
CA VAL A 576 38.32 -66.12 -85.99
C VAL A 576 38.81 -67.57 -86.02
N SER A 577 38.54 -68.35 -84.97
CA SER A 577 38.91 -69.77 -84.93
C SER A 577 38.20 -70.59 -86.01
N VAL A 578 36.94 -70.27 -86.30
CA VAL A 578 36.19 -70.87 -87.43
C VAL A 578 36.82 -70.48 -88.77
N LEU A 579 37.10 -69.18 -88.98
CA LEU A 579 37.78 -68.71 -90.19
C LEU A 579 39.18 -69.32 -90.36
N ALA A 580 39.91 -69.56 -89.26
CA ALA A 580 41.21 -70.20 -89.29
C ALA A 580 41.11 -71.67 -89.73
N ARG A 581 40.07 -72.40 -89.32
CA ARG A 581 39.79 -73.75 -89.84
C ARG A 581 39.50 -73.71 -91.35
N LEU A 582 38.71 -72.73 -91.80
CA LEU A 582 38.41 -72.54 -93.22
C LEU A 582 39.68 -72.21 -94.03
N SER A 583 40.54 -71.36 -93.48
CA SER A 583 41.85 -71.00 -94.04
C SER A 583 42.79 -72.21 -94.13
N ASN A 584 42.80 -73.09 -93.13
CA ASN A 584 43.56 -74.36 -93.18
C ASN A 584 42.99 -75.31 -94.23
N ALA A 585 41.67 -75.49 -94.30
CA ALA A 585 41.05 -76.31 -95.35
C ALA A 585 41.33 -75.75 -96.76
N THR A 586 41.40 -74.43 -96.89
CA THR A 586 41.81 -73.75 -98.13
C THR A 586 43.26 -74.08 -98.50
N ARG A 587 44.18 -74.08 -97.51
CA ARG A 587 45.58 -74.49 -97.69
C ARG A 587 45.72 -75.98 -98.04
N ASP A 588 44.89 -76.85 -97.48
CA ASP A 588 44.86 -78.28 -97.80
C ASP A 588 44.41 -78.50 -99.25
N LYS A 589 43.37 -77.78 -99.71
CA LYS A 589 42.94 -77.79 -101.12
C LYS A 589 44.07 -77.36 -102.07
N MET A 590 44.81 -76.30 -101.72
CA MET A 590 45.99 -75.88 -102.50
C MET A 590 47.05 -76.99 -102.55
N SER A 591 47.35 -77.59 -101.42
CA SER A 591 48.37 -78.65 -101.32
C SER A 591 47.98 -79.88 -102.15
N GLU A 592 46.71 -80.27 -102.11
CA GLU A 592 46.21 -81.39 -102.92
C GLU A 592 46.21 -81.06 -104.42
N ALA A 593 45.86 -79.83 -104.80
CA ALA A 593 45.94 -79.38 -106.19
C ALA A 593 47.39 -79.42 -106.70
N ILE A 594 48.37 -78.95 -105.92
CA ILE A 594 49.81 -79.01 -106.27
C ILE A 594 50.26 -80.46 -106.56
N ARG A 595 49.71 -81.43 -105.83
CA ARG A 595 50.04 -82.85 -105.99
C ARG A 595 49.42 -83.48 -107.23
N THR A 596 48.28 -82.97 -107.69
CA THR A 596 47.42 -83.63 -108.68
C THR A 596 47.37 -82.92 -110.04
N ILE A 597 47.68 -81.63 -110.10
CA ILE A 597 47.63 -80.81 -111.32
C ILE A 597 49.06 -80.34 -111.67
N PRO A 598 49.62 -80.69 -112.85
CA PRO A 598 50.94 -80.23 -113.27
C PRO A 598 51.06 -78.70 -113.27
N ASN A 599 52.18 -78.18 -112.78
CA ASN A 599 52.53 -76.74 -112.78
C ASN A 599 51.55 -75.77 -112.06
N VAL A 600 50.53 -76.25 -111.32
CA VAL A 600 49.55 -75.38 -110.65
C VAL A 600 50.14 -74.52 -109.51
N ALA A 601 51.29 -74.90 -108.97
CA ALA A 601 51.93 -74.21 -107.84
C ALA A 601 52.24 -72.73 -108.13
N GLU A 602 52.56 -72.39 -109.39
CA GLU A 602 52.88 -71.02 -109.80
C GLU A 602 51.67 -70.07 -109.73
N TYR A 603 50.44 -70.61 -109.82
CA TYR A 603 49.20 -69.83 -109.79
C TYR A 603 48.72 -69.47 -108.37
N PHE A 604 49.29 -70.06 -107.33
CA PHE A 604 48.86 -69.87 -105.93
C PHE A 604 49.45 -68.66 -105.21
N GLY A 605 50.25 -67.81 -105.90
CA GLY A 605 50.93 -66.66 -105.29
C GLY A 605 50.01 -65.69 -104.55
N VAL A 606 48.84 -65.38 -105.12
CA VAL A 606 47.84 -64.46 -104.51
C VAL A 606 47.20 -65.09 -103.28
N ALA A 607 46.76 -66.35 -103.37
CA ALA A 607 46.17 -67.08 -102.25
C ALA A 607 47.13 -67.22 -101.06
N ASN A 608 48.41 -67.55 -101.31
CA ASN A 608 49.41 -67.63 -100.25
C ASN A 608 49.64 -66.28 -99.54
N ARG A 609 49.61 -65.17 -100.29
CA ARG A 609 49.70 -63.82 -99.73
C ARG A 609 48.50 -63.50 -98.84
N GLU A 610 47.28 -63.74 -99.32
CA GLU A 610 46.05 -63.49 -98.54
C GLU A 610 45.98 -64.35 -97.27
N LEU A 611 46.34 -65.63 -97.34
CA LEU A 611 46.40 -66.51 -96.16
C LEU A 611 47.44 -66.05 -95.12
N ALA A 612 48.57 -65.50 -95.56
CA ALA A 612 49.57 -64.91 -94.67
C ALA A 612 49.08 -63.60 -94.01
N VAL A 613 48.33 -62.78 -94.74
CA VAL A 613 47.69 -61.56 -94.20
C VAL A 613 46.58 -61.94 -93.21
N PHE A 614 45.79 -62.99 -93.50
CA PHE A 614 44.80 -63.54 -92.57
C PHE A 614 45.45 -63.99 -91.25
N ALA A 615 46.55 -64.75 -91.30
CA ALA A 615 47.25 -65.21 -90.10
C ALA A 615 47.74 -64.04 -89.23
N ARG A 616 48.21 -62.94 -89.85
CA ARG A 616 48.58 -61.71 -89.13
C ARG A 616 47.35 -61.02 -88.51
N ALA A 617 46.22 -60.98 -89.22
CA ALA A 617 44.98 -60.41 -88.70
C ALA A 617 44.41 -61.22 -87.52
N ALA A 618 44.43 -62.56 -87.61
CA ALA A 618 44.02 -63.45 -86.53
C ALA A 618 44.87 -63.25 -85.26
N LYS A 619 46.20 -63.20 -85.40
CA LYS A 619 47.12 -62.93 -84.28
C LYS A 619 46.90 -61.55 -83.65
N LYS A 620 46.51 -60.55 -84.45
CA LYS A 620 46.16 -59.22 -83.93
C LYS A 620 44.86 -59.23 -83.11
N ILE A 621 43.84 -59.99 -83.54
CA ILE A 621 42.58 -60.16 -82.81
C ILE A 621 42.82 -60.93 -81.50
N GLU A 622 43.65 -61.97 -81.52
CA GLU A 622 44.05 -62.71 -80.33
C GLU A 622 44.78 -61.82 -79.31
N LYS A 623 45.72 -60.98 -79.77
CA LYS A 623 46.39 -59.99 -78.91
C LYS A 623 45.38 -59.03 -78.28
N LEU A 624 44.45 -58.48 -79.07
CA LEU A 624 43.41 -57.58 -78.56
C LEU A 624 42.46 -58.28 -77.56
N ARG A 625 42.12 -59.55 -77.78
CA ARG A 625 41.30 -60.33 -76.82
C ARG A 625 41.97 -60.45 -75.47
N ASN A 626 43.28 -60.73 -75.45
CA ASN A 626 44.05 -60.85 -74.22
C ASN A 626 44.15 -59.51 -73.48
N GLU A 627 44.33 -58.40 -74.21
CA GLU A 627 44.28 -57.05 -73.64
C GLU A 627 42.89 -56.73 -73.06
N VAL A 628 41.80 -57.02 -73.78
CA VAL A 628 40.42 -56.87 -73.27
C VAL A 628 40.21 -57.70 -72.01
N ARG A 629 40.66 -58.96 -72.01
CA ARG A 629 40.54 -59.83 -70.82
C ARG A 629 41.23 -59.25 -69.60
N SER A 630 42.45 -58.76 -69.81
CA SER A 630 43.27 -58.17 -68.75
C SER A 630 42.63 -56.89 -68.20
N ASP A 631 42.16 -56.01 -69.09
CA ASP A 631 41.50 -54.77 -68.70
C ASP A 631 40.18 -55.03 -67.98
N VAL A 632 39.37 -56.00 -68.43
CA VAL A 632 38.12 -56.40 -67.76
C VAL A 632 38.40 -56.98 -66.38
N ALA A 633 39.41 -57.86 -66.24
CA ALA A 633 39.78 -58.42 -64.94
C ALA A 633 40.25 -57.33 -63.96
N SER A 634 41.11 -56.41 -64.42
CA SER A 634 41.55 -55.26 -63.63
C SER A 634 40.41 -54.31 -63.28
N PHE A 635 39.48 -54.09 -64.21
CA PHE A 635 38.28 -53.26 -63.99
C PHE A 635 37.40 -53.87 -62.89
N LEU A 636 37.09 -55.17 -62.97
CA LEU A 636 36.23 -55.86 -62.00
C LEU A 636 36.86 -55.87 -60.60
N GLU A 637 38.16 -56.05 -60.48
CA GLU A 637 38.85 -56.00 -59.19
C GLU A 637 38.75 -54.60 -58.56
N GLU A 638 39.00 -53.55 -59.34
CA GLU A 638 38.98 -52.17 -58.85
C GLU A 638 37.55 -51.70 -58.54
N GLU A 639 36.57 -52.13 -59.34
CA GLU A 639 35.16 -51.85 -59.13
C GLU A 639 34.62 -52.54 -57.85
N MET A 640 34.98 -53.81 -57.60
CA MET A 640 34.64 -54.49 -56.34
C MET A 640 35.27 -53.82 -55.11
N LYS A 641 36.53 -53.38 -55.19
CA LYS A 641 37.18 -52.61 -54.11
C LYS A 641 36.42 -51.31 -53.85
N ARG A 642 36.00 -50.63 -54.91
CA ARG A 642 35.26 -49.38 -54.83
C ARG A 642 33.89 -49.57 -54.19
N GLU A 643 33.14 -50.57 -54.63
CA GLU A 643 31.84 -50.94 -54.07
C GLU A 643 31.94 -51.31 -52.58
N SER A 644 32.93 -52.12 -52.20
CA SER A 644 33.18 -52.45 -50.79
C SER A 644 33.51 -51.22 -49.96
N HIS A 645 34.33 -50.30 -50.48
CA HIS A 645 34.68 -49.08 -49.77
C HIS A 645 33.45 -48.19 -49.52
N ILE A 646 32.58 -48.04 -50.51
CA ILE A 646 31.31 -47.30 -50.38
C ILE A 646 30.45 -47.90 -49.27
N ASN A 647 30.28 -49.23 -49.24
CA ASN A 647 29.40 -49.89 -48.28
C ASN A 647 29.93 -49.79 -46.83
N THR A 648 31.23 -50.02 -46.62
CA THR A 648 31.86 -49.88 -45.30
C THR A 648 31.75 -48.45 -44.78
N THR A 649 32.12 -47.46 -45.60
CA THR A 649 32.10 -46.05 -45.19
C THR A 649 30.68 -45.56 -44.92
N ARG A 650 29.69 -45.97 -45.73
CA ARG A 650 28.27 -45.68 -45.48
C ARG A 650 27.82 -46.18 -44.11
N THR A 651 28.14 -47.43 -43.77
CA THR A 651 27.72 -48.04 -42.50
C THR A 651 28.32 -47.29 -41.30
N GLU A 652 29.59 -46.92 -41.38
CA GLU A 652 30.25 -46.16 -40.32
C GLU A 652 29.71 -44.73 -40.20
N PHE A 653 29.48 -44.04 -41.32
CA PHE A 653 28.83 -42.73 -41.37
C PHE A 653 27.47 -42.76 -40.65
N MET A 654 26.63 -43.73 -41.01
CA MET A 654 25.30 -43.90 -40.44
C MET A 654 25.33 -44.12 -38.93
N LYS A 655 26.27 -44.96 -38.45
CA LYS A 655 26.45 -45.25 -37.03
C LYS A 655 26.91 -44.02 -36.23
N LYS A 656 27.73 -43.15 -36.81
CA LYS A 656 28.21 -41.93 -36.13
C LYS A 656 27.13 -40.85 -36.07
N LEU A 657 26.41 -40.64 -37.18
CA LEU A 657 25.42 -39.58 -37.29
C LEU A 657 24.10 -39.95 -36.60
N PHE A 658 23.72 -41.22 -36.62
CA PHE A 658 22.52 -41.76 -35.98
C PHE A 658 22.93 -42.88 -35.02
N THR A 659 22.71 -42.66 -33.72
CA THR A 659 22.90 -43.72 -32.72
C THR A 659 21.88 -44.82 -32.94
N ASN A 660 22.27 -45.91 -33.60
CA ASN A 660 21.52 -47.16 -33.59
C ASN A 660 22.08 -48.07 -32.48
N GLU A 661 21.42 -48.07 -31.32
CA GLU A 661 21.28 -49.28 -30.50
C GLU A 661 20.22 -50.15 -31.18
N GLY A 662 20.64 -51.20 -31.88
CA GLY A 662 19.68 -52.06 -32.57
C GLY A 662 20.28 -52.81 -33.73
N SER A 663 21.13 -53.78 -33.41
CA SER A 663 21.35 -54.93 -34.26
C SER A 663 19.99 -55.57 -34.59
N SER A 664 19.46 -55.35 -35.79
CA SER A 664 18.58 -56.32 -36.41
C SER A 664 19.40 -57.09 -37.44
N SER A 665 20.15 -58.06 -36.92
CA SER A 665 20.39 -59.31 -37.61
C SER A 665 19.02 -59.91 -37.98
N THR A 666 18.54 -59.63 -39.18
CA THR A 666 17.53 -60.49 -39.80
C THR A 666 18.25 -61.21 -40.92
N GLU A 667 18.64 -62.44 -40.60
CA GLU A 667 18.95 -63.48 -41.58
C GLU A 667 17.80 -63.55 -42.57
N GLY A 668 18.06 -63.16 -43.81
CA GLY A 668 17.08 -63.20 -44.88
C GLY A 668 17.78 -62.86 -46.18
N ASN A 669 18.18 -63.90 -46.92
CA ASN A 669 18.68 -63.91 -48.30
C ASN A 669 19.43 -62.65 -48.72
N SER A 670 20.76 -62.69 -48.63
CA SER A 670 21.70 -61.66 -49.09
C SER A 670 21.14 -60.89 -50.29
N PRO A 671 20.62 -59.66 -50.08
CA PRO A 671 20.25 -58.79 -51.16
C PRO A 671 21.51 -58.52 -51.98
N THR A 672 21.37 -58.25 -53.27
CA THR A 672 22.53 -57.75 -54.03
C THR A 672 23.02 -56.46 -53.35
N LEU A 673 24.32 -56.17 -53.42
CA LEU A 673 24.91 -55.06 -52.65
C LEU A 673 24.25 -53.70 -53.01
N VAL A 674 23.72 -53.58 -54.23
CA VAL A 674 22.79 -52.55 -54.71
C VAL A 674 21.55 -52.41 -53.80
N ASP A 675 20.84 -53.49 -53.49
CA ASP A 675 19.66 -53.49 -52.61
C ASP A 675 20.00 -53.00 -51.19
N SER A 676 21.21 -53.28 -50.71
CA SER A 676 21.65 -52.84 -49.38
C SER A 676 21.86 -51.33 -49.30
N VAL A 677 22.45 -50.72 -50.34
CA VAL A 677 22.77 -49.28 -50.40
C VAL A 677 21.53 -48.46 -50.79
N CYS A 678 20.70 -48.99 -51.70
CA CYS A 678 19.54 -48.33 -52.29
C CYS A 678 18.23 -48.42 -51.51
N ASN A 679 18.17 -49.23 -50.44
CA ASN A 679 17.11 -49.15 -49.43
C ASN A 679 17.64 -48.49 -48.14
N PRO A 680 17.79 -47.16 -48.10
CA PRO A 680 18.23 -46.44 -46.92
C PRO A 680 17.02 -46.17 -46.02
N GLY A 681 16.34 -47.22 -45.55
CA GLY A 681 15.32 -47.09 -44.50
C GLY A 681 15.94 -46.51 -43.23
N LEU A 682 16.18 -45.20 -43.22
CA LEU A 682 16.63 -44.42 -42.09
C LEU A 682 15.46 -44.42 -41.11
N SER A 683 15.47 -45.37 -40.18
CA SER A 683 14.56 -45.31 -39.04
C SER A 683 14.78 -43.96 -38.38
N VAL A 684 13.71 -43.17 -38.30
CA VAL A 684 13.68 -41.77 -37.88
C VAL A 684 14.17 -41.64 -36.44
N ASN A 685 15.49 -41.61 -36.25
CA ASN A 685 16.14 -41.32 -34.98
C ASN A 685 16.63 -39.88 -35.00
N VAL A 686 16.64 -39.23 -33.83
CA VAL A 686 17.17 -37.87 -33.67
C VAL A 686 18.66 -37.88 -34.05
N PRO A 687 19.11 -37.06 -35.02
CA PRO A 687 20.51 -37.03 -35.42
C PRO A 687 21.39 -36.52 -34.29
N ASN A 688 22.60 -37.07 -34.18
CA ASN A 688 23.61 -36.53 -33.30
C ASN A 688 24.23 -35.27 -33.93
N VAL A 689 23.68 -34.10 -33.60
CA VAL A 689 24.12 -32.79 -34.12
C VAL A 689 25.61 -32.52 -33.86
N LYS A 690 26.22 -33.15 -32.85
CA LYS A 690 27.66 -33.00 -32.58
C LYS A 690 28.54 -33.84 -33.51
N ALA A 691 27.98 -34.85 -34.17
CA ALA A 691 28.67 -35.78 -35.06
C ALA A 691 28.44 -35.45 -36.55
N VAL A 692 28.00 -34.23 -36.88
CA VAL A 692 27.82 -33.80 -38.28
C VAL A 692 29.14 -33.68 -39.06
N ASP A 693 30.29 -33.68 -38.38
CA ASP A 693 31.60 -33.86 -39.00
C ASP A 693 31.72 -35.22 -39.71
N ALA A 694 30.91 -36.22 -39.33
CA ALA A 694 30.84 -37.49 -40.05
C ALA A 694 30.50 -37.32 -41.54
N PHE A 695 29.89 -36.20 -41.97
CA PHE A 695 29.70 -35.89 -43.39
C PHE A 695 31.01 -35.89 -44.19
N SER A 696 32.15 -35.56 -43.57
CA SER A 696 33.45 -35.61 -44.25
C SER A 696 33.87 -37.03 -44.62
N MET A 697 33.30 -38.07 -44.00
CA MET A 697 33.61 -39.47 -44.32
C MET A 697 33.13 -39.84 -45.73
N LEU A 698 32.12 -39.13 -46.23
CA LEU A 698 31.52 -39.41 -47.53
C LEU A 698 32.34 -38.85 -48.71
N TRP A 699 33.48 -38.20 -48.46
CA TRP A 699 34.25 -37.53 -49.50
C TRP A 699 34.71 -38.49 -50.60
N ASN A 700 34.60 -38.02 -51.85
CA ASN A 700 35.06 -38.70 -53.06
C ASN A 700 34.44 -40.07 -53.33
N LEU A 701 33.45 -40.55 -52.59
CA LEU A 701 32.87 -41.89 -52.82
C LEU A 701 32.12 -41.98 -54.16
N THR A 702 31.49 -40.89 -54.61
CA THR A 702 30.71 -40.82 -55.86
C THR A 702 31.56 -40.72 -57.13
N ASP A 703 32.88 -40.47 -57.03
CA ASP A 703 33.75 -40.33 -58.19
C ASP A 703 34.17 -41.68 -58.81
N ILE A 704 33.42 -42.10 -59.82
CA ILE A 704 33.69 -43.33 -60.60
C ILE A 704 34.24 -43.03 -62.00
N SER A 705 34.77 -41.82 -62.24
CA SER A 705 35.23 -41.36 -63.55
C SER A 705 36.38 -42.20 -64.13
N ALA A 706 37.31 -42.64 -63.29
CA ALA A 706 38.41 -43.52 -63.68
C ALA A 706 37.90 -44.87 -64.20
N LEU A 707 36.92 -45.48 -63.50
CA LEU A 707 36.30 -46.74 -63.91
C LEU A 707 35.52 -46.58 -65.23
N LYS A 708 34.79 -45.47 -65.41
CA LYS A 708 34.12 -45.15 -66.69
C LYS A 708 35.12 -45.08 -67.85
N THR A 709 36.26 -44.42 -67.64
CA THR A 709 37.32 -44.29 -68.65
C THR A 709 37.89 -45.65 -69.05
N VAL A 710 38.09 -46.54 -68.07
CA VAL A 710 38.55 -47.92 -68.33
C VAL A 710 37.51 -48.71 -69.14
N ALA A 711 36.23 -48.62 -68.75
CA ALA A 711 35.13 -49.29 -69.47
C ALA A 711 35.01 -48.80 -70.93
N ASP A 712 35.15 -47.49 -71.17
CA ASP A 712 35.16 -46.92 -72.54
C ASP A 712 36.36 -47.42 -73.37
N ASN A 713 37.53 -47.60 -72.75
CA ASN A 713 38.69 -48.15 -73.42
C ASN A 713 38.50 -49.63 -73.80
N ILE A 714 37.89 -50.44 -72.91
CA ILE A 714 37.52 -51.82 -73.20
C ILE A 714 36.57 -51.86 -74.42
N LYS A 715 35.52 -51.03 -74.40
CA LYS A 715 34.56 -50.92 -75.51
C LYS A 715 35.24 -50.57 -76.84
N LEU A 716 36.18 -49.61 -76.82
CA LEU A 716 36.95 -49.22 -78.01
C LEU A 716 37.80 -50.38 -78.56
N LYS A 717 38.41 -51.18 -77.68
CA LYS A 717 39.20 -52.35 -78.07
C LYS A 717 38.32 -53.45 -78.69
N VAL A 718 37.15 -53.73 -78.13
CA VAL A 718 36.17 -54.68 -78.71
C VAL A 718 35.69 -54.21 -80.09
N ALA A 719 35.39 -52.93 -80.26
CA ALA A 719 35.04 -52.37 -81.58
C ALA A 719 36.17 -52.59 -82.62
N ARG A 720 37.43 -52.39 -82.23
CA ARG A 720 38.60 -52.68 -83.10
C ARG A 720 38.74 -54.17 -83.43
N MET A 721 38.37 -55.06 -82.51
CA MET A 721 38.31 -56.51 -82.79
C MET A 721 37.25 -56.82 -83.83
N HIS A 722 36.07 -56.22 -83.73
CA HIS A 722 34.98 -56.41 -84.68
C HIS A 722 35.38 -55.95 -86.10
N ASP A 723 35.99 -54.78 -86.22
CA ASP A 723 36.54 -54.28 -87.50
C ASP A 723 37.62 -55.21 -88.07
N SER A 724 38.46 -55.76 -87.20
CA SER A 724 39.52 -56.69 -87.60
C SER A 724 38.95 -58.04 -88.05
N LEU A 725 37.89 -58.53 -87.40
CA LEU A 725 37.17 -59.75 -87.80
C LEU A 725 36.54 -59.58 -89.19
N LYS A 726 35.89 -58.45 -89.46
CA LYS A 726 35.31 -58.15 -90.77
C LYS A 726 36.37 -58.17 -91.88
N LYS A 727 37.54 -57.59 -91.62
CA LYS A 727 38.69 -57.64 -92.53
C LYS A 727 39.21 -59.07 -92.71
N ALA A 728 39.39 -59.80 -91.63
CA ALA A 728 39.87 -61.19 -91.66
C ALA A 728 38.91 -62.10 -92.45
N SER A 729 37.60 -61.92 -92.30
CA SER A 729 36.58 -62.65 -93.07
C SER A 729 36.68 -62.35 -94.57
N ALA A 730 36.81 -61.07 -94.96
CA ALA A 730 36.99 -60.69 -96.36
C ALA A 730 38.28 -61.26 -96.97
N ILE A 731 39.39 -61.21 -96.22
CA ILE A 731 40.68 -61.79 -96.62
C ILE A 731 40.57 -63.31 -96.78
N SER A 732 39.90 -63.99 -95.84
CA SER A 732 39.68 -65.44 -95.92
C SER A 732 38.85 -65.82 -97.15
N GLY A 733 37.79 -65.06 -97.46
CA GLY A 733 36.98 -65.29 -98.66
C GLY A 733 37.77 -65.02 -99.96
N SER A 734 38.61 -63.98 -99.97
CA SER A 734 39.50 -63.67 -101.11
C SER A 734 40.55 -64.75 -101.32
N ALA A 735 41.10 -65.32 -100.24
CA ALA A 735 42.03 -66.44 -100.32
C ALA A 735 41.37 -67.68 -100.93
N GLU A 736 40.17 -68.05 -100.46
CA GLU A 736 39.43 -69.20 -101.00
C GLU A 736 39.09 -69.01 -102.48
N ALA A 737 38.63 -67.82 -102.87
CA ALA A 737 38.36 -67.50 -104.28
C ALA A 737 39.61 -67.59 -105.15
N ALA A 738 40.73 -67.03 -104.70
CA ALA A 738 42.00 -67.09 -105.42
C ALA A 738 42.54 -68.52 -105.58
N VAL A 739 42.32 -69.40 -104.59
CA VAL A 739 42.64 -70.83 -104.73
C VAL A 739 41.79 -71.49 -105.80
N LYS A 740 40.48 -71.21 -105.81
CA LYS A 740 39.57 -71.78 -106.81
C LYS A 740 39.93 -71.34 -108.23
N GLU A 741 40.19 -70.05 -108.41
CA GLU A 741 40.58 -69.46 -109.70
C GLU A 741 41.93 -69.99 -110.19
N ALA A 742 42.91 -70.14 -109.30
CA ALA A 742 44.21 -70.73 -109.64
C ALA A 742 44.10 -72.20 -110.10
N ILE A 743 43.24 -73.00 -109.45
CA ILE A 743 42.96 -74.38 -109.85
C ILE A 743 42.26 -74.42 -111.22
N GLU A 744 41.23 -73.61 -111.43
CA GLU A 744 40.50 -73.53 -112.71
C GLU A 744 41.41 -73.09 -113.86
N THR A 745 42.26 -72.08 -113.64
CA THR A 745 43.21 -71.57 -114.64
C THR A 745 44.23 -72.64 -115.04
N ALA A 746 44.81 -73.34 -114.07
CA ALA A 746 45.78 -74.40 -114.34
C ALA A 746 45.16 -75.59 -115.10
N LEU A 747 43.90 -75.94 -114.81
CA LEU A 747 43.18 -76.98 -115.57
C LEU A 747 42.95 -76.56 -117.03
N GLN A 748 42.54 -75.31 -117.27
CA GLN A 748 42.32 -74.79 -118.64
C GLN A 748 43.60 -74.72 -119.46
N GLU A 749 44.74 -74.35 -118.87
CA GLU A 749 46.02 -74.33 -119.58
C GLU A 749 46.55 -75.74 -119.89
N ASN A 750 46.36 -76.68 -118.97
CA ASN A 750 46.74 -78.08 -119.19
C ASN A 750 45.92 -78.73 -120.32
N GLU A 751 44.66 -78.32 -120.51
CA GLU A 751 43.86 -78.70 -121.68
C GLU A 751 44.39 -78.08 -122.98
N ARG A 752 44.84 -76.82 -122.97
CA ARG A 752 45.43 -76.14 -124.14
C ARG A 752 46.74 -76.79 -124.63
N GLN A 753 47.54 -77.36 -123.72
CA GLN A 753 48.79 -78.06 -124.09
C GLN A 753 48.58 -79.45 -124.73
N ARG A 754 47.38 -80.05 -124.65
CA ARG A 754 47.09 -81.40 -125.18
C ARG A 754 46.54 -81.44 -126.61
N CYS A 755 46.33 -80.31 -127.29
CA CYS A 755 45.87 -80.29 -128.69
C CYS A 755 47.03 -80.04 -129.68
N THR A 756 47.46 -81.07 -130.41
CA THR A 756 48.41 -80.93 -131.52
C THR A 756 47.68 -80.48 -132.80
N PRO A 757 48.16 -79.45 -133.56
CA PRO A 757 47.53 -79.02 -134.81
C PRO A 757 47.56 -80.08 -135.92
N LEU A 758 46.43 -80.28 -136.61
CA LEU A 758 46.18 -81.34 -137.62
C LEU A 758 47.19 -81.36 -138.79
N TYR A 759 47.85 -80.24 -139.10
CA TYR A 759 48.84 -80.13 -140.19
C TYR A 759 50.09 -81.01 -139.96
N THR A 760 50.49 -81.24 -138.71
CA THR A 760 51.70 -82.01 -138.38
C THR A 760 51.51 -83.52 -138.54
N GLN A 761 50.26 -84.01 -138.54
CA GLN A 761 49.95 -85.43 -138.75
C GLN A 761 49.89 -85.82 -140.24
N LEU A 762 49.55 -84.89 -141.14
CA LEU A 762 49.49 -85.13 -142.60
C LEU A 762 50.88 -85.17 -143.27
N PHE A 763 51.87 -84.43 -142.76
CA PHE A 763 53.21 -84.37 -143.36
C PHE A 763 54.03 -85.67 -143.20
N ASN A 764 53.75 -86.46 -142.16
CA ASN A 764 54.45 -87.74 -141.91
C ASN A 764 53.90 -88.92 -142.73
N ALA A 765 52.72 -88.78 -143.35
CA ALA A 765 52.13 -89.83 -144.19
C ALA A 765 52.60 -89.80 -145.66
N VAL A 766 53.01 -88.64 -146.19
CA VAL A 766 53.45 -88.48 -147.58
C VAL A 766 54.93 -88.86 -147.78
N ARG A 767 55.75 -88.83 -146.72
CA ARG A 767 57.20 -89.12 -146.79
C ARG A 767 57.56 -90.62 -146.79
N ARG A 768 56.58 -91.53 -146.89
CA ARG A 768 56.81 -92.99 -146.98
C ARG A 768 56.51 -93.60 -148.37
N PHE A 769 56.19 -92.78 -149.38
CA PHE A 769 55.91 -93.24 -150.76
C PHE A 769 56.81 -92.65 -151.86
N LEU A 770 57.93 -92.02 -151.48
CA LEU A 770 59.11 -91.73 -152.30
C LEU A 770 60.36 -91.99 -151.44
#